data_AF-A0A954SFN5-F1
#
_entry.id   AF-A0A954SFN5-F1
#
_cell.length_a   1.000
_cell.length_b   1.000
_cell.length_c   1.000
_cell.angle_alpha   90.00
_cell.angle_beta   90.00
_cell.angle_gamma   90.00
#
_symmetry.space_group_name_H-M   'P 1'
#
loop_
_entity.id
_entity.type
_entity.pdbx_description
1 polymer ?
#
loop_
_entity_poly.entity_id
_entity_poly.type
_entity_poly.pdbx_seq_one_letter_code
_entity_poly.pdbx_strand_id
1 'polypeptide(L)'
;YLTRDAMQPASPLFDVVGLLCLASLLHRRLPQTANSNPPYCLIFLLILVWANLSFGAVWGILWLICTSPKFSNVRHEPDQQVFADEPSLGQSLRWKWRAICLVLLAVSAASLTFRGPLLFRDWLLTLAPNVVSGTSTLCGRESATLFQSVPWTASEFVFVLAAVTSCVSAAKTRAIGAGTGDSWFVADGRAGPLLMTLVPILAGLLNRENIPVSGVWMLLTATTGDRRAGIPAESFRLVHRNGTRAVLALLVLCLCVADASGRFLPDYRRLSWGISAELDHRLLDVDSLSPILERLPSPREFEEANPIAWATDIRSAGVIAWLFPQMKLVDTPRQALLNGRLSVHEALIHDLHGAHRARYRRQDGSWGGWVNQLASWKVDLMIVPIEQAELLRDLQLSTWRSIDLDSPIVPYVSTDDTAFDRIILENLLQEDFVEAGPWAPGIDVYDGMGWRTDFVQMVTGKVDPMPAVRQSRRFRTMRLNMAALRALLPVRQEQQHPLLWDEFYLCQKAIAESEALEFGRSSFFRELVVQTMSGLTKNHGSGFAEPRNDAAAVRPESTETLYRSQWADCVSHYVRGNLPDAISALTEGTPEQRFATAMIWLELGKPDRTTELLASLLNESLETPLRTAAIHWHDQTKTFSSQQQ
;
A
#
# COMPACT_ATOMS: atom_id res chain seq x y z
N TYR A 1 -17.23 -11.26 -5.73
CA TYR A 1 -17.34 -10.00 -6.51
C TYR A 1 -16.81 -8.79 -5.75
N LEU A 2 -17.31 -8.45 -4.55
CA LEU A 2 -16.82 -7.33 -3.72
C LEU A 2 -15.31 -7.31 -3.46
N THR A 3 -14.73 -8.48 -3.31
CA THR A 3 -13.31 -8.70 -3.02
C THR A 3 -12.41 -8.50 -4.23
N ARG A 4 -12.95 -8.56 -5.46
CA ARG A 4 -12.17 -8.51 -6.70
C ARG A 4 -11.51 -7.14 -6.91
N ASP A 5 -12.19 -6.06 -6.56
CA ASP A 5 -11.66 -4.69 -6.68
C ASP A 5 -10.48 -4.46 -5.74
N ALA A 6 -10.51 -5.08 -4.54
CA ALA A 6 -9.42 -5.03 -3.58
C ALA A 6 -8.21 -5.89 -3.98
N MET A 7 -8.44 -6.90 -4.82
CA MET A 7 -7.38 -7.78 -5.34
C MET A 7 -6.61 -7.15 -6.50
N GLN A 8 -7.16 -6.10 -7.13
CA GLN A 8 -6.50 -5.42 -8.22
C GLN A 8 -5.63 -4.26 -7.68
N PRO A 9 -4.34 -4.20 -8.05
CA PRO A 9 -3.42 -3.15 -7.60
C PRO A 9 -3.86 -1.73 -8.06
N ALA A 10 -4.81 -1.64 -8.99
CA ALA A 10 -5.11 -0.44 -9.75
C ALA A 10 -6.63 -0.11 -9.88
N SER A 11 -7.47 -0.37 -8.86
CA SER A 11 -8.86 0.12 -8.89
C SER A 11 -8.98 1.63 -9.21
N PRO A 12 -8.08 2.53 -8.73
CA PRO A 12 -8.16 3.95 -9.09
C PRO A 12 -7.79 4.20 -10.55
N LEU A 13 -6.96 3.35 -11.17
CA LEU A 13 -6.61 3.47 -12.60
C LEU A 13 -7.85 3.24 -13.46
N PHE A 14 -8.67 2.25 -13.12
CA PHE A 14 -9.90 1.98 -13.85
C PHE A 14 -10.87 3.17 -13.77
N ASP A 15 -10.98 3.79 -12.60
CA ASP A 15 -11.79 5.00 -12.40
C ASP A 15 -11.25 6.22 -13.16
N VAL A 16 -9.92 6.39 -13.17
CA VAL A 16 -9.24 7.40 -13.97
C VAL A 16 -9.51 7.20 -15.46
N VAL A 17 -9.35 5.98 -15.97
CA VAL A 17 -9.62 5.64 -17.38
C VAL A 17 -11.10 5.85 -17.71
N GLY A 18 -12.01 5.40 -16.85
CA GLY A 18 -13.45 5.63 -16.97
C GLY A 18 -13.79 7.11 -17.10
N LEU A 19 -13.20 7.96 -16.24
CA LEU A 19 -13.39 9.40 -16.26
C LEU A 19 -12.80 10.05 -17.53
N LEU A 20 -11.61 9.63 -17.97
CA LEU A 20 -10.98 10.11 -19.21
C LEU A 20 -11.78 9.71 -20.46
N CYS A 21 -12.28 8.47 -20.51
CA CYS A 21 -13.15 7.98 -21.59
C CYS A 21 -14.46 8.78 -21.63
N LEU A 22 -15.10 9.00 -20.47
CA LEU A 22 -16.31 9.79 -20.37
C LEU A 22 -16.09 11.24 -20.83
N ALA A 23 -15.00 11.86 -20.40
CA ALA A 23 -14.62 13.20 -20.82
C ALA A 23 -14.36 13.27 -22.34
N SER A 24 -13.67 12.27 -22.89
CA SER A 24 -13.37 12.18 -24.33
C SER A 24 -14.63 12.00 -25.18
N LEU A 25 -15.58 11.17 -24.73
CA LEU A 25 -16.86 10.95 -25.39
C LEU A 25 -17.67 12.25 -25.49
N LEU A 26 -17.68 13.04 -24.41
CA LEU A 26 -18.31 14.35 -24.44
C LEU A 26 -17.52 15.33 -25.32
N HIS A 27 -16.18 15.38 -25.22
CA HIS A 27 -15.39 16.36 -25.96
C HIS A 27 -15.37 16.15 -27.48
N ARG A 28 -15.35 14.90 -27.98
CA ARG A 28 -15.23 14.60 -29.41
C ARG A 28 -16.48 14.93 -30.24
N ARG A 29 -17.68 14.98 -29.63
CA ARG A 29 -18.94 15.18 -30.36
C ARG A 29 -19.68 16.48 -30.06
N LEU A 30 -19.23 17.23 -29.06
CA LEU A 30 -19.86 18.50 -28.69
C LEU A 30 -19.67 19.73 -29.61
N PRO A 31 -18.80 19.77 -30.65
CA PRO A 31 -18.67 21.01 -31.43
C PRO A 31 -19.38 21.09 -32.80
N GLN A 32 -19.90 20.02 -33.43
CA GLN A 32 -20.08 20.10 -34.90
C GLN A 32 -21.50 20.23 -35.45
N THR A 33 -22.57 19.85 -34.75
CA THR A 33 -23.94 20.15 -35.22
C THR A 33 -24.91 20.33 -34.05
N ALA A 34 -25.70 21.40 -34.08
CA ALA A 34 -26.74 21.70 -33.06
C ALA A 34 -27.79 20.57 -32.89
N ASN A 35 -27.85 19.65 -33.86
CA ASN A 35 -28.78 18.51 -33.90
C ASN A 35 -28.16 17.15 -33.52
N SER A 36 -26.86 17.06 -33.22
CA SER A 36 -26.30 15.78 -32.79
C SER A 36 -26.72 15.48 -31.34
N ASN A 37 -27.51 14.43 -31.17
CA ASN A 37 -27.82 13.92 -29.84
C ASN A 37 -26.51 13.45 -29.17
N PRO A 38 -26.29 13.75 -27.88
CA PRO A 38 -25.16 13.18 -27.17
C PRO A 38 -25.25 11.64 -27.23
N PRO A 39 -24.13 10.93 -27.15
CA PRO A 39 -24.10 9.48 -27.32
C PRO A 39 -24.63 8.77 -26.06
N TYR A 40 -25.92 8.95 -25.78
CA TYR A 40 -26.62 8.41 -24.61
C TYR A 40 -26.34 6.91 -24.43
N CYS A 41 -26.43 6.12 -25.49
CA CYS A 41 -26.14 4.69 -25.45
C CYS A 41 -24.69 4.37 -25.05
N LEU A 42 -23.71 5.14 -25.52
CA LEU A 42 -22.31 4.90 -25.16
C LEU A 42 -22.01 5.33 -23.73
N ILE A 43 -22.62 6.42 -23.26
CA ILE A 43 -22.51 6.86 -21.85
C ILE A 43 -23.16 5.83 -20.94
N PHE A 44 -24.34 5.32 -21.31
CA PHE A 44 -25.02 4.24 -20.60
C PHE A 44 -24.14 2.99 -20.50
N LEU A 45 -23.62 2.51 -21.62
CA LEU A 45 -22.78 1.32 -21.66
C LEU A 45 -21.48 1.52 -20.88
N LEU A 46 -20.84 2.68 -21.00
CA LEU A 46 -19.65 3.01 -20.24
C LEU A 46 -19.92 2.96 -18.73
N ILE A 47 -20.99 3.60 -18.27
CA ILE A 47 -21.33 3.63 -16.83
C ILE A 47 -21.80 2.26 -16.34
N LEU A 48 -22.51 1.49 -17.17
CA LEU A 48 -22.92 0.12 -16.85
C LEU A 48 -21.70 -0.78 -16.66
N VAL A 49 -20.76 -0.75 -17.62
CA VAL A 49 -19.51 -1.52 -17.52
C VAL A 49 -18.68 -1.03 -16.33
N TRP A 50 -18.59 0.29 -16.15
CA TRP A 50 -17.82 0.88 -15.07
C TRP A 50 -18.38 0.50 -13.69
N ALA A 51 -19.69 0.64 -13.48
CA ALA A 51 -20.34 0.31 -12.22
C ALA A 51 -20.32 -1.19 -11.87
N ASN A 52 -20.10 -2.07 -12.85
CA ASN A 52 -19.90 -3.51 -12.62
C ASN A 52 -18.43 -3.89 -12.33
N LEU A 53 -17.48 -3.04 -12.72
CA LEU A 53 -16.04 -3.30 -12.58
C LEU A 53 -15.36 -2.47 -11.49
N SER A 54 -15.98 -1.36 -11.06
CA SER A 54 -15.48 -0.52 -9.99
C SER A 54 -16.61 0.23 -9.29
N PHE A 55 -16.41 0.52 -8.01
CA PHE A 55 -17.27 1.41 -7.22
C PHE A 55 -17.07 2.89 -7.55
N GLY A 56 -16.03 3.25 -8.30
CA GLY A 56 -15.75 4.63 -8.65
C GLY A 56 -16.61 5.20 -9.78
N ALA A 57 -17.59 4.46 -10.34
CA ALA A 57 -18.50 5.00 -11.34
C ALA A 57 -19.29 6.23 -10.85
N VAL A 58 -19.44 6.39 -9.52
CA VAL A 58 -19.96 7.61 -8.88
C VAL A 58 -19.21 8.87 -9.31
N TRP A 59 -17.90 8.77 -9.57
CA TRP A 59 -17.09 9.89 -10.06
C TRP A 59 -17.54 10.37 -11.43
N GLY A 60 -17.86 9.43 -12.33
CA GLY A 60 -18.42 9.76 -13.64
C GLY A 60 -19.77 10.47 -13.53
N ILE A 61 -20.63 10.02 -12.62
CA ILE A 61 -21.95 10.62 -12.38
C ILE A 61 -21.81 12.02 -11.78
N LEU A 62 -21.02 12.18 -10.73
CA LEU A 62 -20.75 13.48 -10.10
C LEU A 62 -20.14 14.45 -11.11
N TRP A 63 -19.24 13.98 -11.95
CA TRP A 63 -18.64 14.80 -13.00
C TRP A 63 -19.65 15.21 -14.06
N LEU A 64 -20.58 14.33 -14.47
CA LEU A 64 -21.69 14.68 -15.36
C LEU A 64 -22.62 15.73 -14.74
N ILE A 65 -22.95 15.59 -13.46
CA ILE A 65 -23.77 16.56 -12.72
C ILE A 65 -23.07 17.93 -12.70
N CYS A 66 -21.77 17.96 -12.41
CA CYS A 66 -21.03 19.21 -12.28
C CYS A 66 -20.67 19.85 -13.64
N THR A 67 -20.56 19.07 -14.71
CA THR A 67 -20.28 19.59 -16.07
C THR A 67 -21.54 19.96 -16.85
N SER A 68 -22.70 19.41 -16.48
CA SER A 68 -24.02 19.72 -17.04
C SER A 68 -24.29 21.22 -17.25
N PRO A 69 -24.01 22.14 -16.29
CA PRO A 69 -24.27 23.56 -16.44
C PRO A 69 -23.37 24.25 -17.48
N LYS A 70 -22.18 23.70 -17.81
CA LYS A 70 -21.32 24.26 -18.85
C LYS A 70 -21.89 24.04 -20.25
N PHE A 71 -22.85 23.12 -20.40
CA PHE A 71 -23.50 22.82 -21.67
C PHE A 71 -24.72 23.71 -21.98
N SER A 72 -25.26 24.46 -21.00
CA SER A 72 -26.39 25.37 -21.22
C SER A 72 -26.01 26.68 -21.94
N ASN A 73 -24.73 27.07 -21.90
CA ASN A 73 -24.23 28.28 -22.58
C ASN A 73 -23.78 27.96 -24.01
N VAL A 74 -24.72 27.61 -24.88
CA VAL A 74 -24.51 27.61 -26.33
C VAL A 74 -24.68 29.07 -26.80
N ARG A 75 -23.70 29.57 -27.56
CA ARG A 75 -23.70 30.94 -28.11
C ARG A 75 -25.03 31.23 -28.81
N HIS A 76 -25.72 32.28 -28.41
CA HIS A 76 -26.48 33.05 -29.38
C HIS A 76 -25.44 33.73 -30.28
N GLU A 77 -25.42 33.37 -31.56
CA GLU A 77 -24.69 34.17 -32.54
C GLU A 77 -25.28 35.58 -32.51
N PRO A 78 -24.49 36.61 -32.22
CA PRO A 78 -24.99 37.98 -32.13
C PRO A 78 -25.50 38.53 -33.47
N ASP A 79 -25.20 37.86 -34.59
CA ASP A 79 -25.54 38.35 -35.94
C ASP A 79 -26.92 37.94 -36.46
N GLN A 80 -27.73 37.17 -35.71
CA GLN A 80 -29.11 36.82 -36.09
C GLN A 80 -30.19 37.57 -35.30
N GLN A 81 -29.92 38.79 -34.86
CA GLN A 81 -30.84 39.59 -34.04
C GLN A 81 -32.05 40.21 -34.76
N VAL A 82 -32.30 39.95 -36.05
CA VAL A 82 -33.27 40.80 -36.78
C VAL A 82 -34.71 40.24 -36.87
N PHE A 83 -35.00 38.95 -36.82
CA PHE A 83 -36.40 38.49 -36.87
C PHE A 83 -36.64 37.11 -36.23
N ALA A 84 -36.91 37.06 -34.93
CA ALA A 84 -37.70 35.98 -34.29
C ALA A 84 -37.95 36.29 -32.81
N ASP A 85 -38.99 37.08 -32.52
CA ASP A 85 -39.60 37.14 -31.19
C ASP A 85 -40.53 35.93 -31.02
N GLU A 86 -39.98 34.76 -30.63
CA GLU A 86 -40.69 33.64 -29.99
C GLU A 86 -39.67 32.54 -29.55
N PRO A 87 -39.96 31.71 -28.53
CA PRO A 87 -39.39 31.85 -27.20
C PRO A 87 -38.07 31.08 -26.96
N SER A 88 -37.08 31.80 -26.43
CA SER A 88 -35.83 31.30 -25.83
C SER A 88 -36.05 30.32 -24.65
N LEU A 89 -37.27 30.24 -24.11
CA LEU A 89 -37.65 29.28 -23.06
C LEU A 89 -37.53 27.81 -23.52
N GLY A 90 -37.79 27.52 -24.80
CA GLY A 90 -37.77 26.14 -25.32
C GLY A 90 -36.36 25.54 -25.34
N GLN A 91 -35.34 26.35 -25.64
CA GLN A 91 -33.95 25.90 -25.59
C GLN A 91 -33.50 25.71 -24.14
N SER A 92 -33.90 26.63 -23.25
CA SER A 92 -33.69 26.55 -21.80
C SER A 92 -34.14 25.21 -21.21
N LEU A 93 -35.38 24.84 -21.52
CA LEU A 93 -35.98 23.61 -21.01
C LEU A 93 -35.34 22.35 -21.64
N ARG A 94 -35.00 22.38 -22.93
CA ARG A 94 -34.44 21.23 -23.65
C ARG A 94 -33.09 20.79 -23.09
N TRP A 95 -32.20 21.69 -22.72
CA TRP A 95 -30.91 21.27 -22.11
C TRP A 95 -31.04 20.82 -20.67
N LYS A 96 -31.95 21.42 -19.89
CA LYS A 96 -32.31 20.97 -18.53
C LYS A 96 -32.77 19.52 -18.61
N TRP A 97 -33.61 19.21 -19.58
CA TRP A 97 -34.03 17.85 -19.89
C TRP A 97 -32.88 16.94 -20.33
N ARG A 98 -31.99 17.37 -21.23
CA ARG A 98 -30.83 16.55 -21.65
C ARG A 98 -29.91 16.20 -20.48
N ALA A 99 -29.64 17.16 -19.60
CA ALA A 99 -28.87 16.97 -18.38
C ALA A 99 -29.53 15.96 -17.43
N ILE A 100 -30.83 16.13 -17.17
CA ILE A 100 -31.62 15.21 -16.35
C ILE A 100 -31.61 13.82 -16.98
N CYS A 101 -31.82 13.71 -18.30
CA CYS A 101 -31.76 12.44 -19.01
C CYS A 101 -30.40 11.75 -18.90
N LEU A 102 -29.28 12.49 -19.00
CA LEU A 102 -27.94 11.93 -18.82
C LEU A 102 -27.74 11.38 -17.41
N VAL A 103 -28.17 12.12 -16.39
CA VAL A 103 -28.08 11.68 -14.98
C VAL A 103 -28.99 10.48 -14.73
N LEU A 104 -30.25 10.52 -15.19
CA LEU A 104 -31.19 9.40 -15.05
C LEU A 104 -30.70 8.14 -15.76
N LEU A 105 -30.08 8.29 -16.92
CA LEU A 105 -29.51 7.19 -17.70
C LEU A 105 -28.25 6.63 -17.04
N ALA A 106 -27.42 7.47 -16.43
CA ALA A 106 -26.31 7.01 -15.62
C ALA A 106 -26.79 6.28 -14.35
N VAL A 107 -27.86 6.79 -13.73
CA VAL A 107 -28.47 6.18 -12.54
C VAL A 107 -29.13 4.85 -12.88
N SER A 108 -29.80 4.75 -14.02
CA SER A 108 -30.40 3.50 -14.48
C SER A 108 -29.34 2.47 -14.86
N ALA A 109 -28.25 2.87 -15.51
CA ALA A 109 -27.11 2.01 -15.78
C ALA A 109 -26.53 1.41 -14.48
N ALA A 110 -26.30 2.25 -13.47
CA ALA A 110 -25.83 1.82 -12.16
C ALA A 110 -26.84 0.90 -11.44
N SER A 111 -28.14 1.15 -11.61
CA SER A 111 -29.22 0.35 -11.02
C SER A 111 -29.43 -1.01 -11.70
N LEU A 112 -28.85 -1.24 -12.88
CA LEU A 112 -28.87 -2.53 -13.58
C LEU A 112 -27.72 -3.45 -13.18
N THR A 113 -26.84 -2.99 -12.29
CA THR A 113 -25.84 -3.86 -11.66
C THR A 113 -26.51 -4.87 -10.73
N PHE A 114 -25.81 -5.95 -10.38
CA PHE A 114 -26.30 -6.95 -9.42
C PHE A 114 -26.71 -6.36 -8.06
N ARG A 115 -26.18 -5.17 -7.70
CA ARG A 115 -26.50 -4.47 -6.44
C ARG A 115 -27.74 -3.59 -6.51
N GLY A 116 -28.21 -3.27 -7.71
CA GLY A 116 -29.34 -2.38 -7.90
C GLY A 116 -29.11 -0.98 -7.31
N PRO A 117 -30.16 -0.31 -6.79
CA PRO A 117 -30.07 1.06 -6.28
C PRO A 117 -29.29 1.17 -4.96
N LEU A 118 -29.04 0.06 -4.25
CA LEU A 118 -28.24 0.08 -3.02
C LEU A 118 -26.78 0.48 -3.29
N LEU A 119 -26.32 0.32 -4.54
CA LEU A 119 -25.00 0.73 -4.98
C LEU A 119 -24.69 2.21 -4.70
N PHE A 120 -25.68 3.11 -4.80
CA PHE A 120 -25.46 4.55 -4.53
C PHE A 120 -25.14 4.83 -3.07
N ARG A 121 -25.82 4.14 -2.16
CA ARG A 121 -25.53 4.21 -0.73
C ARG A 121 -24.11 3.73 -0.49
N ASP A 122 -23.74 2.58 -1.06
CA ASP A 122 -22.41 2.01 -0.89
C ASP A 122 -21.32 2.97 -1.40
N TRP A 123 -21.53 3.61 -2.56
CA TRP A 123 -20.61 4.59 -3.12
C TRP A 123 -20.39 5.79 -2.19
N LEU A 124 -21.46 6.37 -1.65
CA LEU A 124 -21.36 7.49 -0.71
C LEU A 124 -20.59 7.10 0.55
N LEU A 125 -20.86 5.91 1.10
CA LEU A 125 -20.17 5.38 2.27
C LEU A 125 -18.68 5.16 2.00
N THR A 126 -18.30 4.75 0.79
CA THR A 126 -16.89 4.54 0.43
C THR A 126 -16.13 5.80 0.01
N LEU A 127 -16.83 6.85 -0.43
CA LEU A 127 -16.18 8.13 -0.78
C LEU A 127 -15.61 8.84 0.45
N ALA A 128 -16.28 8.70 1.60
CA ALA A 128 -15.90 9.36 2.85
C ALA A 128 -16.17 8.44 4.06
N PRO A 129 -15.46 7.30 4.17
CA PRO A 129 -15.70 6.33 5.25
C PRO A 129 -15.56 6.98 6.63
N ASN A 130 -14.56 7.84 6.80
CA ASN A 130 -14.25 8.53 8.06
C ASN A 130 -15.39 9.40 8.57
N VAL A 131 -16.19 9.99 7.66
CA VAL A 131 -17.32 10.84 8.04
C VAL A 131 -18.45 10.01 8.62
N VAL A 132 -18.57 8.75 8.20
CA VAL A 132 -19.71 7.90 8.56
C VAL A 132 -19.39 6.99 9.74
N SER A 133 -18.22 6.37 9.76
CA SER A 133 -17.82 5.51 10.88
C SER A 133 -17.19 6.28 12.03
N GLY A 134 -16.61 7.46 11.78
CA GLY A 134 -15.77 8.16 12.75
C GLY A 134 -14.42 7.48 12.98
N THR A 135 -14.09 6.48 12.15
CA THR A 135 -12.93 5.61 12.36
C THR A 135 -11.83 5.99 11.38
N SER A 136 -10.60 6.01 11.90
CA SER A 136 -9.40 6.35 11.14
C SER A 136 -8.81 5.15 10.42
N THR A 137 -9.43 3.97 10.48
CA THR A 137 -8.94 2.75 9.84
C THR A 137 -10.05 2.07 9.05
N LEU A 138 -9.89 1.98 7.73
CA LEU A 138 -10.73 1.16 6.87
C LEU A 138 -9.85 0.17 6.12
N CYS A 139 -10.22 -1.11 6.13
CA CYS A 139 -9.46 -2.16 5.45
C CYS A 139 -8.00 -2.29 5.95
N GLY A 140 -7.78 -2.17 7.26
CA GLY A 140 -6.45 -2.35 7.85
C GLY A 140 -5.43 -1.26 7.49
N ARG A 141 -5.83 -0.21 6.77
CA ARG A 141 -5.03 0.98 6.52
C ARG A 141 -5.64 2.13 7.30
N GLU A 142 -4.78 2.98 7.85
CA GLU A 142 -5.23 4.28 8.29
C GLU A 142 -5.86 4.97 7.07
N SER A 143 -7.15 5.27 7.14
CA SER A 143 -7.83 6.20 6.24
C SER A 143 -7.36 7.60 6.59
N ALA A 144 -6.04 7.81 6.47
CA ALA A 144 -5.41 9.07 6.77
C ALA A 144 -6.03 10.13 5.87
N THR A 145 -6.61 11.15 6.50
CA THR A 145 -6.88 12.40 5.80
C THR A 145 -5.55 12.98 5.33
N LEU A 146 -5.57 13.81 4.28
CA LEU A 146 -4.37 14.39 3.65
C LEU A 146 -3.40 15.09 4.63
N PHE A 147 -3.85 15.40 5.85
CA PHE A 147 -3.08 16.09 6.88
C PHE A 147 -2.52 15.18 7.99
N GLN A 148 -2.81 13.89 7.97
CA GLN A 148 -2.35 12.93 8.99
C GLN A 148 -1.09 12.17 8.57
N SER A 149 -0.80 12.07 7.27
CA SER A 149 0.34 11.35 6.71
C SER A 149 1.61 12.21 6.66
N VAL A 150 2.33 12.40 7.77
CA VAL A 150 3.68 12.99 7.72
C VAL A 150 4.71 11.86 7.66
N PRO A 151 5.60 11.81 6.64
CA PRO A 151 5.80 12.79 5.56
C PRO A 151 4.77 12.68 4.40
N TRP A 152 4.42 13.84 3.85
CA TRP A 152 3.51 13.93 2.70
C TRP A 152 4.09 13.27 1.46
N THR A 153 3.23 12.64 0.68
CA THR A 153 3.62 12.05 -0.59
C THR A 153 3.67 13.07 -1.72
N ALA A 154 4.54 12.86 -2.70
CA ALA A 154 4.55 13.57 -3.98
C ALA A 154 3.14 13.64 -4.63
N SER A 155 2.34 12.58 -4.56
CA SER A 155 0.95 12.58 -5.03
C SER A 155 0.05 13.53 -4.22
N GLU A 156 0.23 13.62 -2.90
CA GLU A 156 -0.44 14.61 -2.04
C GLU A 156 0.02 16.04 -2.36
N PHE A 157 1.32 16.27 -2.56
CA PHE A 157 1.84 17.57 -3.00
C PHE A 157 1.28 18.00 -4.36
N VAL A 158 1.26 17.08 -5.32
CA VAL A 158 0.68 17.30 -6.66
C VAL A 158 -0.81 17.61 -6.54
N PHE A 159 -1.52 16.88 -5.69
CA PHE A 159 -2.94 17.13 -5.44
C PHE A 159 -3.17 18.52 -4.84
N VAL A 160 -2.40 18.93 -3.83
CA VAL A 160 -2.48 20.26 -3.23
C VAL A 160 -2.18 21.33 -4.28
N LEU A 161 -1.17 21.13 -5.12
CA LEU A 161 -0.84 22.05 -6.21
C LEU A 161 -2.00 22.14 -7.23
N ALA A 162 -2.58 21.01 -7.63
CA ALA A 162 -3.74 20.94 -8.50
C ALA A 162 -4.98 21.61 -7.89
N ALA A 163 -5.19 21.44 -6.58
CA ALA A 163 -6.28 22.06 -5.83
C ALA A 163 -6.13 23.58 -5.78
N VAL A 164 -4.95 24.08 -5.41
CA VAL A 164 -4.64 25.52 -5.34
C VAL A 164 -4.79 26.16 -6.70
N THR A 165 -4.22 25.57 -7.75
CA THR A 165 -4.33 26.09 -9.12
C THR A 165 -5.79 26.09 -9.61
N SER A 166 -6.57 25.07 -9.29
CA SER A 166 -8.00 25.00 -9.60
C SER A 166 -8.79 26.10 -8.88
N CYS A 167 -8.54 26.33 -7.59
CA CYS A 167 -9.14 27.41 -6.80
C CYS A 167 -8.81 28.80 -7.35
N VAL A 168 -7.53 29.04 -7.70
CA VAL A 168 -7.11 30.31 -8.31
C VAL A 168 -7.79 30.51 -9.66
N SER A 169 -7.90 29.46 -10.48
CA SER A 169 -8.60 29.53 -11.76
C SER A 169 -10.09 29.85 -11.58
N ALA A 170 -10.75 29.22 -10.60
CA ALA A 170 -12.16 29.48 -10.28
C ALA A 170 -12.39 30.89 -9.73
N ALA A 171 -11.47 31.41 -8.90
CA ALA A 171 -11.54 32.77 -8.40
C ALA A 171 -11.36 33.81 -9.52
N LYS A 172 -10.41 33.58 -10.45
CA LYS A 172 -10.20 34.46 -11.60
C LYS A 172 -11.40 34.52 -12.54
N THR A 173 -12.02 33.37 -12.85
CA THR A 173 -13.22 33.36 -13.70
C THR A 173 -14.39 34.11 -13.04
N ARG A 174 -14.50 34.03 -11.71
CA ARG A 174 -15.49 34.80 -10.94
C ARG A 174 -15.21 36.30 -10.95
N ALA A 175 -13.95 36.71 -10.77
CA ALA A 175 -13.56 38.12 -10.78
C ALA A 175 -13.80 38.77 -12.15
N ILE A 176 -13.46 38.07 -13.24
CA ILE A 176 -13.71 38.55 -14.61
C ILE A 176 -15.22 38.72 -14.86
N GLY A 177 -16.04 37.75 -14.43
CA GLY A 177 -17.50 37.83 -14.58
C GLY A 177 -18.18 38.85 -13.67
N ALA A 178 -17.50 39.38 -12.66
CA ALA A 178 -18.02 40.46 -11.81
C ALA A 178 -17.75 41.86 -12.40
N GLY A 179 -16.69 42.00 -13.21
CA GLY A 179 -16.28 43.28 -13.80
C GLY A 179 -17.07 43.68 -15.05
N THR A 180 -17.78 42.76 -15.71
CA THR A 180 -18.45 43.02 -17.00
C THR A 180 -19.87 43.58 -16.88
N GLY A 181 -20.38 43.88 -15.68
CA GLY A 181 -21.65 44.61 -15.49
C GLY A 181 -22.96 43.90 -15.90
N ASP A 182 -22.90 42.83 -16.71
CA ASP A 182 -24.07 42.08 -17.16
C ASP A 182 -24.64 41.17 -16.05
N SER A 183 -25.55 41.76 -15.27
CA SER A 183 -26.22 41.19 -14.10
C SER A 183 -27.19 40.03 -14.39
N TRP A 184 -27.41 39.66 -15.65
CA TRP A 184 -28.42 38.70 -16.08
C TRP A 184 -27.86 37.28 -16.32
N PHE A 185 -26.53 37.13 -16.40
CA PHE A 185 -25.85 35.80 -16.40
C PHE A 185 -25.47 35.31 -14.99
N VAL A 186 -25.93 36.00 -13.94
CA VAL A 186 -25.35 35.95 -12.59
C VAL A 186 -26.01 34.95 -11.62
N ALA A 187 -27.26 34.53 -11.82
CA ALA A 187 -27.96 33.69 -10.85
C ALA A 187 -27.78 32.16 -11.07
N ASP A 188 -27.91 31.67 -12.31
CA ASP A 188 -28.02 30.21 -12.56
C ASP A 188 -26.68 29.50 -12.86
N GLY A 189 -25.60 30.23 -13.16
CA GLY A 189 -24.33 29.65 -13.65
C GLY A 189 -23.16 29.64 -12.66
N ARG A 190 -23.27 30.30 -11.49
CA ARG A 190 -22.13 30.52 -10.58
C ARG A 190 -21.74 29.31 -9.73
N ALA A 191 -22.68 28.41 -9.46
CA ALA A 191 -22.42 27.21 -8.67
C ALA A 191 -21.56 26.18 -9.43
N GLY A 192 -21.70 26.09 -10.75
CA GLY A 192 -21.03 25.06 -11.57
C GLY A 192 -19.50 25.06 -11.45
N PRO A 193 -18.80 26.19 -11.68
CA PRO A 193 -17.35 26.26 -11.53
C PRO A 193 -16.86 25.98 -10.11
N LEU A 194 -17.62 26.40 -9.09
CA LEU A 194 -17.29 26.13 -7.69
C LEU A 194 -17.45 24.66 -7.36
N LEU A 195 -18.55 24.02 -7.76
CA LEU A 195 -18.79 22.59 -7.56
C LEU A 195 -17.75 21.73 -8.29
N MET A 196 -17.40 22.09 -9.54
CA MET A 196 -16.35 21.42 -10.32
C MET A 196 -14.97 21.44 -9.66
N THR A 197 -14.71 22.40 -8.77
CA THR A 197 -13.45 22.53 -8.04
C THR A 197 -13.56 21.98 -6.62
N LEU A 198 -14.63 22.26 -5.90
CA LEU A 198 -14.81 21.88 -4.49
C LEU A 198 -15.05 20.37 -4.33
N VAL A 199 -15.82 19.73 -5.21
CA VAL A 199 -16.12 18.29 -5.11
C VAL A 199 -14.85 17.44 -5.14
N PRO A 200 -13.95 17.54 -6.13
CA PRO A 200 -12.72 16.74 -6.13
C PRO A 200 -11.75 17.14 -5.02
N ILE A 201 -11.73 18.41 -4.58
CA ILE A 201 -10.89 18.82 -3.43
C ILE A 201 -11.39 18.14 -2.16
N LEU A 202 -12.68 18.28 -1.83
CA LEU A 202 -13.26 17.71 -0.63
C LEU A 202 -13.12 16.19 -0.64
N ALA A 203 -13.41 15.52 -1.74
CA ALA A 203 -13.32 14.07 -1.81
C ALA A 203 -11.87 13.55 -1.66
N GLY A 204 -10.87 14.25 -2.21
CA GLY A 204 -9.45 13.93 -1.98
C GLY A 204 -8.97 14.23 -0.56
N LEU A 205 -9.52 15.26 0.10
CA LEU A 205 -9.23 15.56 1.51
C LEU A 205 -9.86 14.54 2.47
N LEU A 206 -11.05 14.03 2.13
CA LEU A 206 -11.81 13.09 2.95
C LEU A 206 -11.28 11.65 2.85
N ASN A 207 -10.67 11.27 1.73
CA ASN A 207 -10.05 9.96 1.57
C ASN A 207 -8.88 10.04 0.57
N ARG A 208 -7.70 9.61 1.01
CA ARG A 208 -6.46 9.57 0.22
C ARG A 208 -6.60 8.71 -1.05
N GLU A 209 -7.40 7.66 -1.03
CA GLU A 209 -7.64 6.79 -2.20
C GLU A 209 -8.31 7.53 -3.36
N ASN A 210 -8.98 8.66 -3.07
CA ASN A 210 -9.66 9.48 -4.07
C ASN A 210 -8.71 10.45 -4.80
N ILE A 211 -7.47 10.65 -4.30
CA ILE A 211 -6.53 11.64 -4.83
C ILE A 211 -6.28 11.47 -6.34
N PRO A 212 -6.02 10.27 -6.89
CA PRO A 212 -5.72 10.12 -8.32
C PRO A 212 -6.89 10.55 -9.21
N VAL A 213 -8.11 10.10 -8.88
CA VAL A 213 -9.32 10.44 -9.65
C VAL A 213 -9.65 11.93 -9.50
N SER A 214 -9.47 12.49 -8.31
CA SER A 214 -9.66 13.92 -8.03
C SER A 214 -8.66 14.79 -8.79
N GLY A 215 -7.40 14.38 -8.86
CA GLY A 215 -6.35 15.05 -9.63
C GLY A 215 -6.68 15.07 -11.13
N VAL A 216 -7.12 13.93 -11.68
CA VAL A 216 -7.54 13.84 -13.09
C VAL A 216 -8.78 14.70 -13.37
N TRP A 217 -9.76 14.71 -12.46
CA TRP A 217 -10.92 15.59 -12.55
C TRP A 217 -10.47 17.06 -12.63
N MET A 218 -9.59 17.50 -11.74
CA MET A 218 -9.07 18.88 -11.73
C MET A 218 -8.33 19.22 -13.03
N LEU A 219 -7.51 18.30 -13.52
CA LEU A 219 -6.79 18.44 -14.79
C LEU A 219 -7.75 18.57 -15.98
N LEU A 220 -8.78 17.73 -16.04
CA LEU A 220 -9.84 17.80 -17.04
C LEU A 220 -10.61 19.13 -16.94
N THR A 221 -10.86 19.62 -15.73
CA THR A 221 -11.56 20.90 -15.53
C THR A 221 -10.72 22.08 -16.02
N ALA A 222 -9.41 22.04 -15.76
CA ALA A 222 -8.46 23.06 -16.20
C ALA A 222 -8.27 23.10 -17.73
N THR A 223 -8.30 21.93 -18.39
CA THR A 223 -8.11 21.83 -19.85
C THR A 223 -9.38 22.12 -20.65
N THR A 224 -10.56 21.84 -20.10
CA THR A 224 -11.85 22.03 -20.78
C THR A 224 -12.42 23.45 -20.66
N GLY A 225 -11.89 24.28 -19.76
CA GLY A 225 -12.49 25.55 -19.33
C GLY A 225 -12.51 26.73 -20.33
N ASP A 226 -11.79 26.69 -21.46
CA ASP A 226 -11.51 27.94 -22.22
C ASP A 226 -11.86 27.97 -23.72
N ARG A 227 -12.46 26.92 -24.29
CA ARG A 227 -12.76 26.93 -25.74
C ARG A 227 -13.87 27.91 -26.17
N ARG A 228 -14.58 28.58 -25.25
CA ARG A 228 -15.79 29.36 -25.56
C ARG A 228 -15.70 30.87 -25.32
N ALA A 229 -14.70 31.37 -24.60
CA ALA A 229 -14.54 32.81 -24.46
C ALA A 229 -13.99 33.35 -25.80
N GLY A 230 -14.88 33.92 -26.63
CA GLY A 230 -14.53 34.62 -27.87
C GLY A 230 -13.80 35.94 -27.59
N ILE A 231 -12.85 35.92 -26.66
CA ILE A 231 -11.98 37.05 -26.37
C ILE A 231 -11.03 37.14 -27.58
N PRO A 232 -10.97 38.28 -28.28
CA PRO A 232 -10.05 38.46 -29.39
C PRO A 232 -8.64 38.11 -28.94
N ALA A 233 -7.97 37.32 -29.76
CA ALA A 233 -6.68 36.74 -29.48
C ALA A 233 -5.60 37.83 -29.35
N GLU A 234 -5.35 38.31 -28.14
CA GLU A 234 -3.97 38.58 -27.76
C GLU A 234 -3.29 37.21 -27.64
N SER A 235 -2.80 36.74 -28.79
CA SER A 235 -2.13 35.45 -29.01
C SER A 235 -1.08 35.12 -27.95
N PHE A 236 -0.45 36.13 -27.35
CA PHE A 236 0.54 35.96 -26.29
C PHE A 236 -0.04 35.42 -24.96
N ARG A 237 -1.22 35.88 -24.52
CA ARG A 237 -1.84 35.42 -23.26
C ARG A 237 -2.44 34.03 -23.38
N LEU A 238 -2.96 33.66 -24.55
CA LEU A 238 -3.51 32.34 -24.82
C LEU A 238 -2.40 31.27 -24.91
N VAL A 239 -1.27 31.60 -25.55
CA VAL A 239 -0.10 30.72 -25.66
C VAL A 239 0.56 30.53 -24.29
N HIS A 240 0.71 31.59 -23.48
CA HIS A 240 1.32 31.47 -22.15
C HIS A 240 0.41 30.70 -21.16
N ARG A 241 -0.92 30.90 -21.23
CA ARG A 241 -1.90 30.20 -20.39
C ARG A 241 -2.10 28.72 -20.79
N ASN A 242 -2.06 28.40 -22.08
CA ASN A 242 -2.08 27.00 -22.54
C ASN A 242 -0.73 26.31 -22.35
N GLY A 243 0.38 27.04 -22.50
CA GLY A 243 1.73 26.55 -22.21
C GLY A 243 1.91 26.21 -20.74
N THR A 244 1.51 27.08 -19.82
CA THR A 244 1.55 26.81 -18.37
C THR A 244 0.69 25.60 -17.97
N ARG A 245 -0.48 25.41 -18.59
CA ARG A 245 -1.33 24.22 -18.36
C ARG A 245 -0.73 22.94 -18.93
N ALA A 246 -0.14 22.99 -20.12
CA ALA A 246 0.54 21.86 -20.73
C ALA A 246 1.78 21.46 -19.93
N VAL A 247 2.57 22.46 -19.47
CA VAL A 247 3.72 22.26 -18.58
C VAL A 247 3.27 21.69 -17.24
N LEU A 248 2.16 22.19 -16.66
CA LEU A 248 1.62 21.64 -15.43
C LEU A 248 1.14 20.19 -15.64
N ALA A 249 0.42 19.90 -16.71
CA ALA A 249 -0.03 18.55 -17.04
C ALA A 249 1.16 17.60 -17.25
N LEU A 250 2.21 18.06 -17.93
CA LEU A 250 3.44 17.31 -18.12
C LEU A 250 4.18 17.10 -16.80
N LEU A 251 4.26 18.11 -15.94
CA LEU A 251 4.89 18.03 -14.62
C LEU A 251 4.12 17.08 -13.71
N VAL A 252 2.77 17.14 -13.70
CA VAL A 252 1.91 16.17 -13.00
C VAL A 252 2.14 14.77 -13.56
N LEU A 253 2.17 14.59 -14.89
CA LEU A 253 2.44 13.29 -15.51
C LEU A 253 3.83 12.77 -15.12
N CYS A 254 4.87 13.60 -15.17
CA CYS A 254 6.24 13.24 -14.78
C CYS A 254 6.32 12.88 -13.30
N LEU A 255 5.63 13.61 -12.42
CA LEU A 255 5.58 13.29 -10.99
C LEU A 255 4.79 12.01 -10.72
N CYS A 256 3.68 11.76 -11.42
CA CYS A 256 2.92 10.51 -11.33
C CYS A 256 3.73 9.32 -11.87
N VAL A 257 4.51 9.48 -12.93
CA VAL A 257 5.40 8.44 -13.47
C VAL A 257 6.59 8.21 -12.53
N ALA A 258 7.17 9.28 -11.98
CA ALA A 258 8.22 9.18 -10.97
C ALA A 258 7.73 8.51 -9.69
N ASP A 259 6.50 8.79 -9.27
CA ASP A 259 5.82 8.11 -8.17
C ASP A 259 5.60 6.62 -8.49
N ALA A 260 4.97 6.33 -9.63
CA ALA A 260 4.71 4.97 -10.09
C ALA A 260 5.99 4.16 -10.37
N SER A 261 7.15 4.82 -10.50
CA SER A 261 8.46 4.17 -10.63
C SER A 261 9.00 3.59 -9.32
N GLY A 262 8.35 3.85 -8.19
CA GLY A 262 8.73 3.27 -6.90
C GLY A 262 9.88 4.00 -6.18
N ARG A 263 10.30 5.19 -6.64
CA ARG A 263 11.52 5.87 -6.14
C ARG A 263 11.31 6.93 -5.04
N PHE A 264 10.12 7.54 -4.90
CA PHE A 264 9.89 8.73 -4.02
C PHE A 264 8.82 8.69 -2.88
N LEU A 265 7.82 7.77 -2.84
CA LEU A 265 6.83 7.52 -1.76
C LEU A 265 6.91 6.22 -0.89
N PRO A 266 6.98 6.26 0.45
CA PRO A 266 7.15 5.09 1.33
C PRO A 266 6.15 3.91 1.23
N ASP A 267 4.99 4.03 0.57
CA ASP A 267 3.95 2.98 0.44
C ASP A 267 3.96 2.24 -0.92
N TYR A 268 5.04 2.32 -1.70
CA TYR A 268 5.07 2.10 -3.16
C TYR A 268 4.32 0.88 -3.72
N ARG A 269 3.28 1.18 -4.51
CA ARG A 269 2.80 0.31 -5.59
C ARG A 269 3.58 0.65 -6.86
N ARG A 270 4.58 -0.17 -7.23
CA ARG A 270 5.23 -0.04 -8.55
C ARG A 270 4.19 -0.21 -9.66
N LEU A 271 4.38 0.52 -10.76
CA LEU A 271 3.55 0.38 -11.95
C LEU A 271 3.63 -1.07 -12.44
N SER A 272 2.56 -1.80 -12.20
CA SER A 272 2.48 -3.22 -12.50
C SER A 272 1.07 -3.60 -12.92
N TRP A 273 0.98 -4.68 -13.69
CA TRP A 273 -0.28 -5.31 -14.08
C TRP A 273 -0.34 -6.72 -13.49
N GLY A 274 -1.51 -7.15 -13.04
CA GLY A 274 -1.72 -8.47 -12.42
C GLY A 274 -2.20 -8.37 -10.97
N ILE A 275 -1.90 -9.39 -10.16
CA ILE A 275 -2.21 -9.39 -8.73
C ILE A 275 -1.16 -8.54 -8.00
N SER A 276 -1.55 -7.84 -6.93
CA SER A 276 -0.62 -7.04 -6.13
C SER A 276 0.43 -7.94 -5.44
N ALA A 277 1.67 -7.44 -5.28
CA ALA A 277 2.69 -8.09 -4.44
C ALA A 277 2.27 -8.24 -2.97
N GLU A 278 1.32 -7.42 -2.51
CA GLU A 278 0.69 -7.55 -1.19
C GLU A 278 -0.19 -8.81 -1.07
N LEU A 279 -0.47 -9.47 -2.20
CA LEU A 279 -1.42 -10.57 -2.33
C LEU A 279 -0.77 -11.77 -3.03
N ASP A 280 0.56 -11.89 -2.97
CA ASP A 280 1.27 -13.01 -3.59
C ASP A 280 0.89 -14.32 -2.89
N HIS A 281 -0.06 -15.02 -3.47
CA HIS A 281 -0.60 -16.28 -2.97
C HIS A 281 0.34 -17.46 -3.24
N ARG A 282 1.39 -17.31 -4.07
CA ARG A 282 2.34 -18.40 -4.33
C ARG A 282 3.14 -18.76 -3.09
N LEU A 283 3.33 -17.78 -2.21
CA LEU A 283 4.01 -17.93 -0.93
C LEU A 283 3.08 -18.51 0.15
N LEU A 284 1.79 -18.65 -0.15
CA LEU A 284 0.86 -19.33 0.75
C LEU A 284 0.94 -20.83 0.48
N ASP A 285 1.34 -21.59 1.48
CA ASP A 285 1.28 -23.05 1.40
C ASP A 285 -0.19 -23.50 1.44
N VAL A 286 -0.77 -23.79 0.27
CA VAL A 286 -2.17 -24.24 0.15
C VAL A 286 -2.37 -25.60 0.84
N ASP A 287 -1.33 -26.44 0.90
CA ASP A 287 -1.41 -27.74 1.56
C ASP A 287 -1.47 -27.59 3.08
N SER A 288 -0.92 -26.51 3.65
CA SER A 288 -1.08 -26.16 5.07
C SER A 288 -2.56 -25.95 5.47
N LEU A 289 -3.41 -25.62 4.51
CA LEU A 289 -4.84 -25.43 4.70
C LEU A 289 -5.66 -26.70 4.41
N SER A 290 -5.01 -27.80 4.01
CA SER A 290 -5.68 -29.07 3.71
C SER A 290 -6.62 -29.59 4.81
N PRO A 291 -6.35 -29.49 6.13
CA PRO A 291 -7.30 -29.97 7.14
C PRO A 291 -8.61 -29.18 7.15
N ILE A 292 -8.58 -27.91 6.74
CA ILE A 292 -9.78 -27.09 6.55
C ILE A 292 -10.55 -27.56 5.32
N LEU A 293 -9.83 -27.91 4.26
CA LEU A 293 -10.41 -28.35 2.99
C LEU A 293 -11.00 -29.75 3.08
N GLU A 294 -10.40 -30.64 3.85
CA GLU A 294 -10.90 -32.00 4.10
C GLU A 294 -12.20 -31.98 4.92
N ARG A 295 -12.41 -30.94 5.73
CA ARG A 295 -13.67 -30.72 6.46
C ARG A 295 -14.78 -30.13 5.58
N LEU A 296 -14.47 -29.71 4.36
CA LEU A 296 -15.50 -29.19 3.46
C LEU A 296 -16.45 -30.34 3.10
N PRO A 297 -17.75 -30.21 3.39
CA PRO A 297 -18.72 -31.20 2.96
C PRO A 297 -18.70 -31.34 1.44
N SER A 298 -19.04 -32.54 0.95
CA SER A 298 -19.34 -32.71 -0.48
C SER A 298 -20.37 -31.66 -0.93
N PRO A 299 -20.40 -31.23 -2.20
CA PRO A 299 -21.32 -30.21 -2.72
C PRO A 299 -22.82 -30.57 -2.65
N ARG A 300 -23.24 -31.47 -1.78
CA ARG A 300 -24.64 -31.78 -1.45
C ARG A 300 -25.00 -31.47 0.01
N GLU A 301 -24.04 -31.22 0.90
CA GLU A 301 -24.24 -30.90 2.33
C GLU A 301 -23.82 -29.44 2.65
N PHE A 302 -24.29 -28.51 1.81
CA PHE A 302 -23.71 -27.18 1.60
C PHE A 302 -23.83 -26.15 2.74
N GLU A 303 -24.67 -26.35 3.76
CA GLU A 303 -25.07 -25.22 4.63
C GLU A 303 -24.46 -25.21 6.04
N GLU A 304 -24.18 -26.36 6.67
CA GLU A 304 -23.83 -26.39 8.10
C GLU A 304 -22.36 -26.67 8.44
N ALA A 305 -21.54 -27.17 7.50
CA ALA A 305 -20.16 -27.62 7.78
C ALA A 305 -19.05 -26.79 7.11
N ASN A 306 -19.36 -25.68 6.42
CA ASN A 306 -18.31 -24.89 5.79
C ASN A 306 -17.49 -24.12 6.84
N PRO A 307 -16.15 -24.19 6.77
CA PRO A 307 -15.26 -23.44 7.64
C PRO A 307 -15.45 -21.95 7.42
N ILE A 308 -15.37 -21.19 8.51
CA ILE A 308 -15.58 -19.74 8.50
C ILE A 308 -14.27 -19.03 8.78
N ALA A 309 -13.87 -18.18 7.84
CA ALA A 309 -12.71 -17.33 7.98
C ALA A 309 -13.06 -15.89 8.39
N TRP A 310 -12.18 -15.28 9.16
CA TRP A 310 -12.20 -13.87 9.48
C TRP A 310 -10.92 -13.20 8.99
N ALA A 311 -11.06 -12.00 8.42
CA ALA A 311 -9.95 -11.24 7.88
C ALA A 311 -9.98 -9.81 8.39
N THR A 312 -8.81 -9.26 8.73
CA THR A 312 -8.69 -7.89 9.25
C THR A 312 -8.83 -6.83 8.16
N ASP A 313 -8.56 -7.20 6.90
CA ASP A 313 -8.74 -6.34 5.74
C ASP A 313 -9.46 -7.05 4.57
N ILE A 314 -9.92 -6.24 3.60
CA ILE A 314 -10.61 -6.74 2.40
C ILE A 314 -9.67 -7.49 1.44
N ARG A 315 -8.38 -7.20 1.49
CA ARG A 315 -7.33 -7.78 0.64
C ARG A 315 -7.15 -9.26 0.99
N SER A 316 -6.95 -9.53 2.27
CA SER A 316 -6.83 -10.85 2.89
C SER A 316 -8.09 -11.69 2.69
N ALA A 317 -9.27 -11.08 2.91
CA ALA A 317 -10.54 -11.72 2.60
C ALA A 317 -10.67 -12.10 1.12
N GLY A 318 -10.14 -11.26 0.23
CA GLY A 318 -10.20 -11.49 -1.20
C GLY A 318 -9.34 -12.65 -1.66
N VAL A 319 -8.10 -12.73 -1.20
CA VAL A 319 -7.21 -13.85 -1.52
C VAL A 319 -7.80 -15.17 -1.06
N ILE A 320 -8.36 -15.21 0.14
CA ILE A 320 -8.95 -16.44 0.66
C ILE A 320 -10.21 -16.83 -0.09
N ALA A 321 -11.07 -15.87 -0.43
CA ALA A 321 -12.23 -16.14 -1.30
C ALA A 321 -11.84 -16.57 -2.72
N TRP A 322 -10.66 -16.17 -3.21
CA TRP A 322 -10.12 -16.61 -4.50
C TRP A 322 -9.60 -18.05 -4.42
N LEU A 323 -8.75 -18.34 -3.44
CA LEU A 323 -8.12 -19.65 -3.28
C LEU A 323 -9.12 -20.72 -2.84
N PHE A 324 -10.08 -20.34 -1.99
CA PHE A 324 -11.05 -21.26 -1.40
C PHE A 324 -12.47 -20.74 -1.61
N PRO A 325 -13.06 -20.92 -2.81
CA PRO A 325 -14.40 -20.44 -3.13
C PRO A 325 -15.51 -20.99 -2.21
N GLN A 326 -15.25 -22.11 -1.52
CA GLN A 326 -16.20 -22.76 -0.63
C GLN A 326 -16.14 -22.23 0.82
N MET A 327 -15.08 -21.52 1.18
CA MET A 327 -14.90 -20.96 2.52
C MET A 327 -15.87 -19.79 2.74
N LYS A 328 -16.55 -19.80 3.89
CA LYS A 328 -17.42 -18.68 4.28
C LYS A 328 -16.58 -17.62 4.98
N LEU A 329 -16.94 -16.35 4.79
CA LEU A 329 -16.32 -15.23 5.50
C LEU A 329 -17.36 -14.64 6.45
N VAL A 330 -16.98 -14.36 7.71
CA VAL A 330 -17.90 -13.75 8.71
C VAL A 330 -18.51 -12.47 8.16
N ASP A 331 -17.64 -11.52 7.82
CA ASP A 331 -17.92 -10.24 7.20
C ASP A 331 -16.58 -9.71 6.70
N THR A 332 -16.57 -9.10 5.51
CA THR A 332 -15.42 -8.25 5.14
C THR A 332 -15.53 -6.90 5.86
N PRO A 333 -14.43 -6.22 6.21
CA PRO A 333 -14.50 -4.88 6.84
C PRO A 333 -15.37 -3.90 6.08
N ARG A 334 -15.38 -4.02 4.74
CA ARG A 334 -16.28 -3.25 3.88
C ARG A 334 -17.75 -3.62 4.05
N GLN A 335 -18.10 -4.90 4.10
CA GLN A 335 -19.48 -5.31 4.41
C GLN A 335 -19.89 -4.91 5.83
N ALA A 336 -18.98 -5.00 6.79
CA ALA A 336 -19.19 -4.52 8.15
C ALA A 336 -19.50 -3.02 8.16
N LEU A 337 -18.79 -2.19 7.37
CA LEU A 337 -19.13 -0.77 7.18
C LEU A 337 -20.54 -0.60 6.60
N LEU A 338 -20.86 -1.28 5.50
CA LEU A 338 -22.17 -1.15 4.84
C LEU A 338 -23.34 -1.59 5.74
N ASN A 339 -23.10 -2.53 6.65
CA ASN A 339 -24.09 -3.06 7.59
C ASN A 339 -24.07 -2.36 8.96
N GLY A 340 -23.22 -1.35 9.18
CA GLY A 340 -23.09 -0.67 10.48
C GLY A 340 -22.47 -1.53 11.59
N ARG A 341 -21.74 -2.59 11.22
CA ARG A 341 -21.02 -3.52 12.12
C ARG A 341 -19.52 -3.28 12.19
N LEU A 342 -19.00 -2.22 11.54
CA LEU A 342 -17.56 -1.94 11.50
C LEU A 342 -16.97 -1.75 12.90
N SER A 343 -17.70 -1.09 13.80
CA SER A 343 -17.28 -0.91 15.19
C SER A 343 -17.04 -2.24 15.91
N VAL A 344 -17.75 -3.32 15.56
CA VAL A 344 -17.55 -4.66 16.12
C VAL A 344 -16.26 -5.30 15.60
N HIS A 345 -15.90 -5.06 14.35
CA HIS A 345 -14.63 -5.53 13.77
C HIS A 345 -13.43 -4.80 14.41
N GLU A 346 -13.49 -3.48 14.53
CA GLU A 346 -12.43 -2.68 15.14
C GLU A 346 -12.27 -3.00 16.63
N ALA A 347 -13.38 -3.15 17.32
CA ALA A 347 -13.45 -3.66 18.68
C ALA A 347 -12.72 -5.00 18.85
N LEU A 348 -12.91 -5.95 17.93
CA LEU A 348 -12.23 -7.22 17.96
C LEU A 348 -10.73 -7.06 17.75
N ILE A 349 -10.30 -6.23 16.80
CA ILE A 349 -8.87 -5.92 16.57
C ILE A 349 -8.25 -5.32 17.84
N HIS A 350 -8.93 -4.36 18.47
CA HIS A 350 -8.48 -3.78 19.74
C HIS A 350 -8.41 -4.82 20.86
N ASP A 351 -9.38 -5.73 20.97
CA ASP A 351 -9.33 -6.81 21.95
C ASP A 351 -8.18 -7.78 21.73
N LEU A 352 -7.85 -8.08 20.47
CA LEU A 352 -6.71 -8.91 20.11
C LEU A 352 -5.39 -8.23 20.49
N HIS A 353 -5.25 -6.94 20.21
CA HIS A 353 -4.06 -6.16 20.62
C HIS A 353 -3.89 -6.08 22.14
N GLY A 354 -4.97 -5.81 22.88
CA GLY A 354 -4.94 -5.70 24.34
C GLY A 354 -4.82 -7.04 25.08
N ALA A 355 -4.66 -8.15 24.35
CA ALA A 355 -4.74 -9.51 24.87
C ALA A 355 -5.99 -9.73 25.75
N HIS A 356 -7.10 -9.05 25.44
CA HIS A 356 -8.35 -9.11 26.19
C HIS A 356 -9.11 -10.39 25.84
N ARG A 357 -8.63 -11.51 26.37
CA ARG A 357 -9.16 -12.86 26.11
C ARG A 357 -10.58 -13.04 26.63
N ALA A 358 -10.78 -12.73 27.92
CA ALA A 358 -12.03 -12.98 28.62
C ALA A 358 -13.08 -11.91 28.34
N ARG A 359 -14.35 -12.25 28.59
CA ARG A 359 -15.47 -11.31 28.47
C ARG A 359 -15.30 -10.16 29.45
N TYR A 360 -15.39 -8.93 28.96
CA TYR A 360 -15.34 -7.74 29.82
C TYR A 360 -16.31 -6.66 29.34
N ARG A 361 -16.61 -5.69 30.20
CA ARG A 361 -17.50 -4.57 29.86
C ARG A 361 -16.65 -3.40 29.36
N ARG A 362 -16.93 -2.90 28.17
CA ARG A 362 -16.26 -1.72 27.60
C ARG A 362 -16.88 -0.42 28.12
N GLN A 363 -16.18 0.69 27.89
CA GLN A 363 -16.60 2.03 28.29
C GLN A 363 -17.90 2.48 27.61
N ASP A 364 -18.15 2.02 26.39
CA ASP A 364 -19.39 2.25 25.63
C ASP A 364 -20.57 1.38 26.11
N GLY A 365 -20.35 0.51 27.10
CA GLY A 365 -21.35 -0.46 27.55
C GLY A 365 -21.55 -1.61 26.56
N SER A 366 -20.64 -1.88 25.63
CA SER A 366 -20.62 -3.13 24.88
C SER A 366 -19.89 -4.22 25.67
N TRP A 367 -20.05 -5.48 25.24
CA TRP A 367 -19.22 -6.58 25.74
C TRP A 367 -18.01 -6.74 24.82
N GLY A 368 -16.82 -6.76 25.40
CA GLY A 368 -15.58 -7.14 24.73
C GLY A 368 -15.14 -8.56 25.09
N GLY A 369 -14.01 -8.96 24.54
CA GLY A 369 -13.40 -10.27 24.70
C GLY A 369 -13.36 -11.01 23.36
N TRP A 370 -12.16 -11.22 22.81
CA TRP A 370 -12.04 -11.80 21.47
C TRP A 370 -12.48 -13.28 21.40
N VAL A 371 -12.31 -14.06 22.47
CA VAL A 371 -12.67 -15.50 22.48
C VAL A 371 -14.15 -15.70 22.20
N ASN A 372 -15.02 -15.01 22.95
CA ASN A 372 -16.46 -15.17 22.78
C ASN A 372 -16.93 -14.65 21.42
N GLN A 373 -16.32 -13.57 20.94
CA GLN A 373 -16.67 -12.99 19.64
C GLN A 373 -16.32 -13.97 18.50
N LEU A 374 -15.09 -14.47 18.46
CA LEU A 374 -14.64 -15.44 17.46
C LEU A 374 -15.43 -16.76 17.55
N ALA A 375 -15.69 -17.26 18.76
CA ALA A 375 -16.52 -18.45 18.97
C ALA A 375 -17.97 -18.25 18.50
N SER A 376 -18.58 -17.08 18.76
CA SER A 376 -19.93 -16.77 18.30
C SER A 376 -20.04 -16.71 16.77
N TRP A 377 -18.95 -16.30 16.12
CA TRP A 377 -18.81 -16.29 14.67
C TRP A 377 -18.33 -17.63 14.10
N LYS A 378 -18.02 -18.59 14.96
CA LYS A 378 -17.44 -19.90 14.62
C LYS A 378 -16.22 -19.75 13.70
N VAL A 379 -15.31 -18.83 14.02
CA VAL A 379 -14.12 -18.59 13.22
C VAL A 379 -13.16 -19.77 13.36
N ASP A 380 -12.86 -20.43 12.25
CA ASP A 380 -11.88 -21.52 12.15
C ASP A 380 -10.51 -21.01 11.69
N LEU A 381 -10.50 -19.94 10.88
CA LEU A 381 -9.29 -19.38 10.28
C LEU A 381 -9.28 -17.86 10.44
N MET A 382 -8.22 -17.32 11.00
CA MET A 382 -7.95 -15.88 10.97
C MET A 382 -6.91 -15.57 9.90
N ILE A 383 -7.08 -14.43 9.23
CA ILE A 383 -6.21 -14.04 8.13
C ILE A 383 -5.77 -12.60 8.36
N VAL A 384 -4.46 -12.43 8.56
CA VAL A 384 -3.88 -11.16 8.98
C VAL A 384 -2.79 -10.75 7.99
N PRO A 385 -2.86 -9.55 7.38
CA PRO A 385 -1.83 -9.08 6.49
C PRO A 385 -0.57 -8.72 7.28
N ILE A 386 0.58 -8.88 6.64
CA ILE A 386 1.89 -8.61 7.25
C ILE A 386 2.08 -7.17 7.75
N GLU A 387 1.33 -6.22 7.16
CA GLU A 387 1.39 -4.82 7.58
C GLU A 387 0.87 -4.60 9.01
N GLN A 388 0.10 -5.53 9.58
CA GLN A 388 -0.39 -5.47 10.96
C GLN A 388 0.60 -6.12 11.94
N ALA A 389 1.85 -5.68 11.91
CA ALA A 389 2.95 -6.24 12.70
C ALA A 389 2.66 -6.29 14.22
N GLU A 390 1.99 -5.27 14.76
CA GLU A 390 1.60 -5.26 16.18
C GLU A 390 0.61 -6.39 16.48
N LEU A 391 -0.41 -6.58 15.63
CA LEU A 391 -1.41 -7.62 15.82
C LEU A 391 -0.79 -9.00 15.70
N LEU A 392 0.09 -9.19 14.71
CA LEU A 392 0.81 -10.45 14.52
C LEU A 392 1.63 -10.82 15.76
N ARG A 393 2.32 -9.84 16.36
CA ARG A 393 3.08 -10.03 17.61
C ARG A 393 2.19 -10.41 18.78
N ASP A 394 1.05 -9.73 18.93
CA ASP A 394 0.11 -9.99 20.02
C ASP A 394 -0.56 -11.37 19.85
N LEU A 395 -0.82 -11.80 18.62
CA LEU A 395 -1.35 -13.11 18.30
C LEU A 395 -0.41 -14.25 18.69
N GLN A 396 0.92 -14.07 18.61
CA GLN A 396 1.89 -15.07 19.06
C GLN A 396 1.74 -15.39 20.56
N LEU A 397 1.22 -14.45 21.37
CA LEU A 397 0.97 -14.64 22.80
C LEU A 397 -0.38 -15.34 23.07
N SER A 398 -1.21 -15.51 22.05
CA SER A 398 -2.55 -16.10 22.16
C SER A 398 -2.57 -17.61 21.92
N THR A 399 -3.74 -18.23 21.82
CA THR A 399 -3.92 -19.62 21.37
C THR A 399 -3.90 -19.75 19.84
N TRP A 400 -3.80 -18.65 19.10
CA TRP A 400 -3.71 -18.68 17.65
C TRP A 400 -2.24 -18.81 17.20
N ARG A 401 -1.98 -19.68 16.23
CA ARG A 401 -0.65 -19.91 15.66
C ARG A 401 -0.68 -19.74 14.15
N SER A 402 0.37 -19.14 13.61
CA SER A 402 0.57 -19.10 12.17
C SER A 402 0.89 -20.50 11.64
N ILE A 403 0.41 -20.80 10.44
CA ILE A 403 0.66 -22.09 9.75
C ILE A 403 1.46 -21.90 8.45
N ASP A 404 2.08 -20.74 8.32
CA ASP A 404 2.86 -20.32 7.17
C ASP A 404 3.95 -19.38 7.70
N LEU A 405 5.05 -19.16 6.95
CA LEU A 405 6.12 -18.19 7.25
C LEU A 405 6.41 -17.17 6.14
N ASP A 406 5.97 -17.41 4.91
CA ASP A 406 6.39 -16.62 3.74
C ASP A 406 5.29 -15.75 3.15
N SER A 407 4.02 -16.16 3.27
CA SER A 407 2.89 -15.43 2.72
C SER A 407 2.78 -13.97 3.22
N PRO A 408 2.48 -12.99 2.34
CA PRO A 408 2.18 -11.62 2.78
C PRO A 408 0.85 -11.53 3.55
N ILE A 409 0.01 -12.56 3.44
CA ILE A 409 -1.25 -12.70 4.14
C ILE A 409 -1.18 -13.97 4.99
N VAL A 410 -1.05 -13.77 6.30
CA VAL A 410 -0.71 -14.83 7.23
C VAL A 410 -1.97 -15.53 7.74
N PRO A 411 -2.15 -16.84 7.44
CA PRO A 411 -3.19 -17.65 8.06
C PRO A 411 -2.83 -17.99 9.50
N TYR A 412 -3.81 -17.88 10.40
CA TYR A 412 -3.74 -18.26 11.80
C TYR A 412 -4.86 -19.23 12.14
N VAL A 413 -4.51 -20.32 12.83
CA VAL A 413 -5.45 -21.34 13.32
C VAL A 413 -5.34 -21.46 14.83
N SER A 414 -6.39 -21.95 15.48
CA SER A 414 -6.38 -22.14 16.93
C SER A 414 -5.62 -23.41 17.30
N THR A 415 -4.78 -23.35 18.33
CA THR A 415 -4.15 -24.53 18.96
C THR A 415 -5.17 -25.42 19.66
N ASP A 416 -6.40 -24.95 19.86
CA ASP A 416 -7.47 -25.77 20.42
C ASP A 416 -8.01 -26.79 19.39
N ASP A 417 -7.63 -26.64 18.12
CA ASP A 417 -8.04 -27.53 17.04
C ASP A 417 -6.91 -28.51 16.66
N THR A 418 -7.06 -29.75 17.12
CA THR A 418 -6.05 -30.82 16.95
C THR A 418 -5.79 -31.20 15.49
N ALA A 419 -6.63 -30.79 14.54
CA ALA A 419 -6.36 -31.08 13.13
C ALA A 419 -5.17 -30.29 12.58
N PHE A 420 -4.74 -29.23 13.25
CA PHE A 420 -3.60 -28.42 12.84
C PHE A 420 -2.31 -28.69 13.62
N ASP A 421 -2.34 -29.56 14.65
CA ASP A 421 -1.18 -29.79 15.52
C ASP A 421 0.09 -30.10 14.72
N ARG A 422 -0.03 -30.97 13.71
CA ARG A 422 1.10 -31.33 12.84
C ARG A 422 1.65 -30.13 12.08
N ILE A 423 0.78 -29.31 11.49
CA ILE A 423 1.15 -28.18 10.65
C ILE A 423 1.73 -27.05 11.50
N ILE A 424 1.18 -26.83 12.70
CA ILE A 424 1.74 -25.90 13.68
C ILE A 424 3.16 -26.34 14.08
N LEU A 425 3.36 -27.63 14.36
CA LEU A 425 4.69 -28.16 14.68
C LEU A 425 5.66 -28.04 13.51
N GLU A 426 5.23 -28.36 12.29
CA GLU A 426 6.03 -28.19 11.08
C GLU A 426 6.41 -26.70 10.87
N ASN A 427 5.49 -25.77 11.09
CA ASN A 427 5.77 -24.33 11.01
C ASN A 427 6.79 -23.89 12.06
N LEU A 428 6.69 -24.35 13.31
CA LEU A 428 7.67 -24.07 14.37
C LEU A 428 9.06 -24.60 14.02
N LEU A 429 9.15 -25.81 13.43
CA LEU A 429 10.43 -26.35 12.96
C LEU A 429 11.01 -25.53 11.80
N GLN A 430 10.15 -25.00 10.93
CA GLN A 430 10.58 -24.09 9.87
C GLN A 430 11.10 -22.76 10.44
N GLU A 431 10.51 -22.23 11.52
CA GLU A 431 11.00 -21.02 12.20
C GLU A 431 12.45 -21.20 12.67
N ASP A 432 12.77 -22.32 13.31
CA ASP A 432 14.13 -22.66 13.73
C ASP A 432 15.07 -22.81 12.51
N PHE A 433 14.58 -23.44 11.44
CA PHE A 433 15.34 -23.64 10.21
C PHE A 433 15.69 -22.33 9.50
N VAL A 434 14.76 -21.36 9.43
CA VAL A 434 15.04 -20.07 8.79
C VAL A 434 15.97 -19.19 9.63
N GLU A 435 15.91 -19.30 10.96
CA GLU A 435 16.72 -18.50 11.87
C GLU A 435 18.16 -19.02 12.01
N ALA A 436 18.33 -20.32 12.28
CA ALA A 436 19.62 -20.92 12.60
C ALA A 436 20.12 -21.93 11.56
N GLY A 437 19.24 -22.42 10.68
CA GLY A 437 19.57 -23.40 9.65
C GLY A 437 20.24 -22.83 8.40
N PRO A 438 20.44 -23.65 7.34
CA PRO A 438 21.09 -23.26 6.09
C PRO A 438 20.18 -22.49 5.12
N TRP A 439 19.03 -21.97 5.59
CA TRP A 439 18.12 -21.19 4.75
C TRP A 439 18.80 -19.93 4.21
N ALA A 440 18.81 -19.80 2.88
CA ALA A 440 19.34 -18.66 2.14
C ALA A 440 18.48 -18.44 0.89
N PRO A 441 17.52 -17.49 0.91
CA PRO A 441 16.62 -17.28 -0.22
C PRO A 441 17.37 -16.74 -1.43
N GLY A 442 16.96 -17.13 -2.64
CA GLY A 442 17.43 -16.53 -3.88
C GLY A 442 16.62 -15.29 -4.25
N ILE A 443 17.13 -14.50 -5.20
CA ILE A 443 16.39 -13.30 -5.68
C ILE A 443 15.12 -13.67 -6.46
N ASP A 444 15.08 -14.85 -7.04
CA ASP A 444 13.96 -15.44 -7.78
C ASP A 444 12.70 -15.62 -6.93
N VAL A 445 12.86 -15.84 -5.62
CA VAL A 445 11.74 -15.92 -4.66
C VAL A 445 10.98 -14.60 -4.59
N TYR A 446 11.68 -13.47 -4.75
CA TYR A 446 11.09 -12.13 -4.73
C TYR A 446 10.68 -11.63 -6.12
N ASP A 447 10.98 -12.39 -7.16
CA ASP A 447 10.62 -12.02 -8.51
C ASP A 447 9.11 -12.21 -8.74
N GLY A 448 8.47 -11.17 -9.26
CA GLY A 448 7.06 -11.17 -9.65
C GLY A 448 6.80 -11.84 -11.00
N MET A 449 7.87 -12.24 -11.72
CA MET A 449 7.77 -12.82 -13.05
C MET A 449 6.87 -14.07 -13.06
N GLY A 450 5.93 -14.11 -14.02
CA GLY A 450 4.98 -15.22 -14.21
C GLY A 450 3.53 -14.92 -13.83
N TRP A 451 3.28 -13.97 -12.91
CA TRP A 451 1.93 -13.65 -12.41
C TRP A 451 1.66 -12.14 -12.26
N ARG A 452 2.74 -11.35 -12.16
CA ARG A 452 2.72 -9.88 -12.21
C ARG A 452 3.64 -9.42 -13.33
N THR A 453 3.18 -8.49 -14.15
CA THR A 453 4.04 -7.74 -15.08
C THR A 453 4.45 -6.44 -14.40
N ASP A 454 5.66 -6.40 -13.84
CA ASP A 454 6.24 -5.17 -13.30
C ASP A 454 6.94 -4.39 -14.42
N PHE A 455 6.29 -3.33 -14.91
CA PHE A 455 6.83 -2.53 -16.00
C PHE A 455 8.12 -1.81 -15.60
N VAL A 456 8.29 -1.48 -14.32
CA VAL A 456 9.50 -0.82 -13.84
C VAL A 456 10.66 -1.82 -13.82
N GLN A 457 10.42 -3.06 -13.37
CA GLN A 457 11.41 -4.13 -13.46
C GLN A 457 11.82 -4.40 -14.90
N MET A 458 10.86 -4.48 -15.84
CA MET A 458 11.14 -4.66 -17.26
C MET A 458 12.04 -3.56 -17.85
N VAL A 459 11.85 -2.31 -17.42
CA VAL A 459 12.62 -1.16 -17.92
C VAL A 459 13.98 -1.02 -17.23
N THR A 460 14.05 -1.28 -15.93
CA THR A 460 15.24 -1.00 -15.10
C THR A 460 16.12 -2.23 -14.86
N GLY A 461 15.60 -3.43 -15.09
CA GLY A 461 16.23 -4.69 -14.70
C GLY A 461 16.24 -4.95 -13.19
N LYS A 462 15.69 -4.04 -12.37
CA LYS A 462 15.73 -4.13 -10.90
C LYS A 462 14.45 -4.72 -10.31
N VAL A 463 14.62 -5.76 -9.50
CA VAL A 463 13.54 -6.42 -8.76
C VAL A 463 12.91 -5.46 -7.75
N ASP A 464 11.61 -5.63 -7.50
CA ASP A 464 10.89 -4.86 -6.48
C ASP A 464 11.43 -5.22 -5.09
N PRO A 465 11.91 -4.27 -4.28
CA PRO A 465 12.42 -4.58 -2.94
C PRO A 465 11.32 -4.90 -1.92
N MET A 466 10.06 -4.54 -2.22
CA MET A 466 8.99 -4.60 -1.25
C MET A 466 8.65 -6.03 -0.74
N PRO A 467 8.64 -7.09 -1.57
CA PRO A 467 8.45 -8.45 -1.08
C PRO A 467 9.49 -8.87 -0.03
N ALA A 468 10.78 -8.60 -0.27
CA ALA A 468 11.86 -8.88 0.68
C ALA A 468 11.72 -8.06 1.97
N VAL A 469 11.40 -6.76 1.85
CA VAL A 469 11.14 -5.88 3.02
C VAL A 469 9.96 -6.39 3.83
N ARG A 470 8.87 -6.82 3.19
CA ARG A 470 7.72 -7.42 3.87
C ARG A 470 8.16 -8.67 4.62
N GLN A 471 8.75 -9.66 3.96
CA GLN A 471 9.17 -10.91 4.61
C GLN A 471 10.13 -10.64 5.80
N SER A 472 11.07 -9.71 5.63
CA SER A 472 11.96 -9.25 6.70
C SER A 472 11.20 -8.68 7.90
N ARG A 473 10.19 -7.83 7.68
CA ARG A 473 9.31 -7.32 8.75
C ARG A 473 8.54 -8.43 9.44
N ARG A 474 8.13 -9.48 8.70
CA ARG A 474 7.49 -10.67 9.29
C ARG A 474 8.42 -11.30 10.31
N PHE A 475 9.61 -11.67 9.85
CA PHE A 475 10.58 -12.39 10.65
C PHE A 475 10.99 -11.57 11.87
N ARG A 476 11.23 -10.27 11.70
CA ARG A 476 11.49 -9.36 12.84
C ARG A 476 10.32 -9.28 13.82
N THR A 477 9.08 -9.29 13.34
CA THR A 477 7.88 -9.31 14.20
C THR A 477 7.80 -10.61 15.01
N MET A 478 8.19 -11.72 14.39
CA MET A 478 8.26 -13.04 15.01
C MET A 478 9.54 -13.26 15.84
N ARG A 479 10.40 -12.23 15.97
CA ARG A 479 11.73 -12.28 16.62
C ARG A 479 12.75 -13.23 15.96
N LEU A 480 12.53 -13.58 14.71
CA LEU A 480 13.48 -14.32 13.86
C LEU A 480 14.43 -13.30 13.20
N ASN A 481 15.31 -12.73 14.00
CA ASN A 481 16.08 -11.55 13.60
C ASN A 481 17.17 -11.88 12.57
N MET A 482 17.77 -13.08 12.59
CA MET A 482 18.68 -13.52 11.54
C MET A 482 17.93 -13.78 10.24
N ALA A 483 16.80 -14.48 10.29
CA ALA A 483 15.95 -14.69 9.11
C ALA A 483 15.55 -13.35 8.47
N ALA A 484 15.24 -12.33 9.28
CA ALA A 484 14.91 -10.99 8.81
C ALA A 484 16.04 -10.34 7.99
N LEU A 485 17.31 -10.52 8.39
CA LEU A 485 18.45 -10.03 7.62
C LEU A 485 18.68 -10.82 6.33
N ARG A 486 18.55 -12.14 6.41
CA ARG A 486 18.73 -13.04 5.26
C ARG A 486 17.71 -12.78 4.17
N ALA A 487 16.47 -12.47 4.53
CA ALA A 487 15.43 -12.09 3.58
C ALA A 487 15.80 -10.86 2.73
N LEU A 488 16.52 -9.89 3.31
CA LEU A 488 16.93 -8.67 2.60
C LEU A 488 18.15 -8.87 1.71
N LEU A 489 19.00 -9.86 2.02
CA LEU A 489 20.33 -10.01 1.46
C LEU A 489 20.35 -10.11 -0.08
N PRO A 490 19.54 -10.97 -0.74
CA PRO A 490 19.62 -11.16 -2.19
C PRO A 490 19.31 -9.88 -2.96
N VAL A 491 18.31 -9.13 -2.49
CA VAL A 491 17.88 -7.89 -3.13
C VAL A 491 18.87 -6.75 -2.83
N ARG A 492 19.41 -6.69 -1.61
CA ARG A 492 20.37 -5.66 -1.20
C ARG A 492 21.70 -5.76 -1.94
N GLN A 493 22.11 -6.96 -2.34
CA GLN A 493 23.32 -7.19 -3.14
C GLN A 493 23.22 -6.58 -4.55
N GLU A 494 22.03 -6.62 -5.17
CA GLU A 494 21.84 -6.12 -6.54
C GLU A 494 21.44 -4.64 -6.60
N GLN A 495 20.82 -4.11 -5.54
CA GLN A 495 20.36 -2.73 -5.53
C GLN A 495 20.44 -2.04 -4.18
N GLN A 496 20.85 -0.78 -4.23
CA GLN A 496 20.72 0.15 -3.11
C GLN A 496 19.36 0.86 -3.21
N HIS A 497 18.48 0.59 -2.25
CA HIS A 497 17.15 1.19 -2.17
C HIS A 497 16.87 1.70 -0.75
N PRO A 498 16.38 2.94 -0.54
CA PRO A 498 16.19 3.50 0.81
C PRO A 498 15.39 2.60 1.77
N LEU A 499 14.32 1.95 1.28
CA LEU A 499 13.55 1.00 2.11
C LEU A 499 14.35 -0.23 2.58
N LEU A 500 15.26 -0.74 1.75
CA LEU A 500 16.14 -1.84 2.17
C LEU A 500 17.11 -1.36 3.24
N TRP A 501 17.60 -0.12 3.12
CA TRP A 501 18.47 0.49 4.11
C TRP A 501 17.75 0.73 5.44
N ASP A 502 16.54 1.28 5.41
CA ASP A 502 15.74 1.54 6.61
C ASP A 502 15.37 0.22 7.30
N GLU A 503 14.90 -0.80 6.55
CA GLU A 503 14.58 -2.10 7.15
C GLU A 503 15.82 -2.84 7.65
N PHE A 504 16.94 -2.80 6.90
CA PHE A 504 18.20 -3.37 7.35
C PHE A 504 18.67 -2.72 8.65
N TYR A 505 18.59 -1.39 8.78
CA TYR A 505 18.88 -0.69 10.03
C TYR A 505 17.99 -1.16 11.19
N LEU A 506 16.68 -1.28 10.96
CA LEU A 506 15.74 -1.77 11.97
C LEU A 506 16.03 -3.21 12.39
N CYS A 507 16.45 -4.08 11.46
CA CYS A 507 16.87 -5.44 11.77
C CYS A 507 18.15 -5.44 12.63
N GLN A 508 19.18 -4.68 12.25
CA GLN A 508 20.42 -4.56 13.04
C GLN A 508 20.14 -4.07 14.46
N LYS A 509 19.26 -3.07 14.59
CA LYS A 509 18.82 -2.55 15.87
C LYS A 509 18.09 -3.61 16.70
N ALA A 510 17.16 -4.35 16.11
CA ALA A 510 16.43 -5.42 16.79
C ALA A 510 17.36 -6.53 17.29
N ILE A 511 18.39 -6.89 16.50
CA ILE A 511 19.40 -7.88 16.91
C ILE A 511 20.22 -7.35 18.08
N ALA A 512 20.72 -6.12 17.98
CA ALA A 512 21.50 -5.51 19.06
C ALA A 512 20.69 -5.47 20.36
N GLU A 513 19.40 -5.11 20.29
CA GLU A 513 18.48 -5.11 21.44
C GLU A 513 18.25 -6.52 22.00
N SER A 514 18.04 -7.53 21.15
CA SER A 514 17.91 -8.94 21.58
C SER A 514 19.17 -9.42 22.29
N GLU A 515 20.35 -9.17 21.71
CA GLU A 515 21.64 -9.53 22.30
C GLU A 515 21.84 -8.85 23.67
N ALA A 516 21.47 -7.57 23.79
CA ALA A 516 21.55 -6.85 25.06
C ALA A 516 20.61 -7.43 26.13
N LEU A 517 19.39 -7.82 25.74
CA LEU A 517 18.40 -8.39 26.64
C LEU A 517 18.75 -9.83 27.08
N GLU A 518 19.27 -10.65 26.15
CA GLU A 518 19.53 -12.07 26.39
C GLU A 518 20.92 -12.33 26.98
N PHE A 519 21.94 -11.59 26.53
CA PHE A 519 23.33 -11.83 26.90
C PHE A 519 23.92 -10.73 27.81
N GLY A 520 23.16 -9.66 28.05
CA GLY A 520 23.54 -8.54 28.91
C GLY A 520 24.31 -7.40 28.21
N ARG A 521 24.73 -7.59 26.95
CA ARG A 521 25.24 -6.53 26.08
C ARG A 521 25.09 -6.89 24.60
N SER A 522 24.99 -5.89 23.74
CA SER A 522 25.09 -6.08 22.29
C SER A 522 26.52 -6.43 21.89
N SER A 523 26.68 -7.18 20.79
CA SER A 523 27.99 -7.42 20.21
C SER A 523 28.57 -6.15 19.59
N PHE A 524 29.89 -5.98 19.73
CA PHE A 524 30.60 -4.79 19.24
C PHE A 524 30.35 -4.53 17.75
N PHE A 525 30.28 -5.59 16.94
CA PHE A 525 29.96 -5.51 15.53
C PHE A 525 28.58 -4.88 15.27
N ARG A 526 27.53 -5.33 15.97
CA ARG A 526 26.17 -4.81 15.80
C ARG A 526 26.07 -3.35 16.23
N GLU A 527 26.72 -2.99 17.33
CA GLU A 527 26.79 -1.58 17.76
C GLU A 527 27.45 -0.69 16.70
N LEU A 528 28.57 -1.14 16.12
CA LEU A 528 29.29 -0.39 15.09
C LEU A 528 28.44 -0.20 13.83
N VAL A 529 27.76 -1.26 13.36
CA VAL A 529 26.85 -1.18 12.20
C VAL A 529 25.71 -0.20 12.47
N VAL A 530 25.04 -0.31 13.62
CA VAL A 530 23.94 0.60 14.01
C VAL A 530 24.42 2.05 14.09
N GLN A 531 25.61 2.30 14.65
CA GLN A 531 26.21 3.63 14.71
C GLN A 531 26.49 4.19 13.30
N THR A 532 27.16 3.42 12.43
CA THR A 532 27.46 3.82 11.06
C THR A 532 26.17 4.16 10.29
N MET A 533 25.14 3.31 10.40
CA MET A 533 23.86 3.54 9.73
C MET A 533 23.07 4.72 10.31
N SER A 534 23.14 4.95 11.63
CA SER A 534 22.51 6.11 12.27
C SER A 534 23.14 7.44 11.80
N GLY A 535 24.45 7.44 11.51
CA GLY A 535 25.15 8.58 10.93
C GLY A 535 24.73 8.84 9.48
N LEU A 536 24.53 7.78 8.69
CA LEU A 536 24.07 7.88 7.30
C LEU A 536 22.63 8.38 7.20
N THR A 537 21.72 7.86 8.03
CA THR A 537 20.30 8.25 8.07
C THR A 537 20.09 9.70 8.52
N LYS A 538 20.85 10.19 9.51
CA LYS A 538 20.83 11.61 9.91
C LYS A 538 21.29 12.55 8.80
N ASN A 539 22.22 12.10 7.95
CA ASN A 539 22.73 12.90 6.83
C ASN A 539 21.86 12.83 5.57
N HIS A 540 20.98 11.83 5.42
CA HIS A 540 20.07 11.69 4.27
C HIS A 540 18.96 12.77 4.18
N GLY A 541 18.85 13.68 5.16
CA GLY A 541 18.10 14.94 5.01
C GLY A 541 18.81 16.00 4.15
N SER A 542 20.07 15.76 3.76
CA SER A 542 20.86 16.60 2.85
C SER A 542 21.54 15.71 1.80
N GLY A 543 21.47 16.11 0.54
CA GLY A 543 21.86 15.27 -0.61
C GLY A 543 23.20 14.53 -0.47
N PHE A 544 23.23 13.32 -1.03
CA PHE A 544 24.37 12.41 -1.18
C PHE A 544 25.74 13.12 -1.13
N ALA A 545 26.37 13.07 0.04
CA ALA A 545 27.81 13.20 0.17
C ALA A 545 28.35 11.81 0.47
N GLU A 546 29.23 11.32 -0.40
CA GLU A 546 30.12 10.21 -0.06
C GLU A 546 30.77 10.47 1.30
N PRO A 547 31.07 9.41 2.10
CA PRO A 547 31.88 9.57 3.29
C PRO A 547 33.22 10.18 2.85
N ARG A 548 33.40 11.45 3.18
CA ARG A 548 34.59 12.22 2.87
C ARG A 548 35.73 11.63 3.71
N ASN A 549 36.64 10.93 3.05
CA ASN A 549 37.91 10.43 3.58
C ASN A 549 38.85 11.59 3.95
N ASP A 550 38.45 12.49 4.83
CA ASP A 550 39.30 13.54 5.38
C ASP A 550 39.98 13.02 6.65
N ALA A 551 40.80 11.98 6.49
CA ALA A 551 41.74 11.51 7.51
C ALA A 551 43.03 10.99 6.86
N ALA A 552 43.59 11.77 5.94
CA ALA A 552 44.91 11.52 5.37
C ALA A 552 45.88 12.63 5.76
N ALA A 553 46.20 12.70 7.05
CA ALA A 553 47.49 13.21 7.49
C ALA A 553 47.86 12.57 8.83
N VAL A 554 49.08 12.04 8.88
CA VAL A 554 49.92 11.77 10.08
C VAL A 554 49.97 10.31 10.59
N ARG A 555 51.10 9.67 10.23
CA ARG A 555 51.98 8.76 11.02
C ARG A 555 51.68 7.25 11.08
N PRO A 556 52.74 6.43 11.27
CA PRO A 556 52.73 4.99 10.99
C PRO A 556 51.94 4.17 12.02
N GLU A 557 51.50 3.02 11.52
CA GLU A 557 50.56 2.05 12.07
C GLU A 557 50.87 1.62 13.51
N SER A 558 49.95 1.97 14.41
CA SER A 558 49.74 1.25 15.66
C SER A 558 48.81 0.07 15.42
N THR A 559 48.91 -0.99 16.22
CA THR A 559 47.98 -2.12 16.22
C THR A 559 46.52 -1.68 16.37
N GLU A 560 46.29 -0.55 17.06
CA GLU A 560 44.96 0.06 17.25
C GLU A 560 44.42 0.70 15.95
N THR A 561 45.28 1.30 15.12
CA THR A 561 44.89 1.84 13.80
C THR A 561 44.55 0.75 12.79
N LEU A 562 45.30 -0.35 12.78
CA LEU A 562 45.01 -1.52 11.93
C LEU A 562 43.69 -2.20 12.38
N TYR A 563 43.49 -2.33 13.69
CA TYR A 563 42.26 -2.88 14.24
C TYR A 563 41.03 -2.05 13.86
N ARG A 564 41.14 -0.70 13.93
CA ARG A 564 40.07 0.20 13.50
C ARG A 564 39.83 0.15 12.00
N SER A 565 40.86 0.00 11.16
CA SER A 565 40.68 -0.10 9.71
C SER A 565 39.98 -1.40 9.32
N GLN A 566 40.33 -2.53 9.94
CA GLN A 566 39.64 -3.82 9.70
C GLN A 566 38.14 -3.76 9.98
N TRP A 567 37.75 -3.16 11.11
CA TRP A 567 36.34 -2.98 11.44
C TRP A 567 35.62 -2.02 10.48
N ALA A 568 36.28 -0.92 10.10
CA ALA A 568 35.72 0.04 9.14
C ALA A 568 35.49 -0.61 7.76
N ASP A 569 36.46 -1.39 7.28
CA ASP A 569 36.38 -2.12 6.02
C ASP A 569 35.29 -3.19 6.08
N CYS A 570 35.28 -3.99 7.17
CA CYS A 570 34.25 -4.99 7.41
C CYS A 570 32.84 -4.39 7.38
N VAL A 571 32.59 -3.32 8.15
CA VAL A 571 31.27 -2.67 8.19
C VAL A 571 30.90 -2.06 6.84
N SER A 572 31.85 -1.45 6.14
CA SER A 572 31.63 -0.89 4.80
C SER A 572 31.18 -1.96 3.80
N HIS A 573 31.87 -3.10 3.75
CA HIS A 573 31.50 -4.23 2.89
C HIS A 573 30.18 -4.87 3.34
N TYR A 574 30.00 -5.05 4.65
CA TYR A 574 28.81 -5.66 5.24
C TYR A 574 27.55 -4.85 4.91
N VAL A 575 27.59 -3.54 5.10
CA VAL A 575 26.50 -2.61 4.83
C VAL A 575 26.14 -2.56 3.34
N ARG A 576 27.12 -2.76 2.44
CA ARG A 576 26.89 -2.85 0.99
C ARG A 576 26.30 -4.18 0.52
N GLY A 577 26.30 -5.21 1.36
CA GLY A 577 25.80 -6.56 1.03
C GLY A 577 26.89 -7.54 0.57
N ASN A 578 28.16 -7.11 0.58
CA ASN A 578 29.30 -7.94 0.24
C ASN A 578 29.81 -8.70 1.47
N LEU A 579 29.01 -9.64 1.96
CA LEU A 579 29.32 -10.43 3.15
C LEU A 579 30.64 -11.23 3.05
N PRO A 580 31.00 -11.84 1.89
CA PRO A 580 32.30 -12.50 1.75
C PRO A 580 33.50 -11.56 1.93
N ASP A 581 33.41 -10.33 1.41
CA ASP A 581 34.46 -9.31 1.58
C ASP A 581 34.48 -8.79 3.02
N ALA A 582 33.32 -8.70 3.68
CA ALA A 582 33.24 -8.32 5.08
C ALA A 582 33.91 -9.35 6.00
N ILE A 583 33.76 -10.65 5.68
CA ILE A 583 34.44 -11.74 6.38
C ILE A 583 35.96 -11.66 6.13
N SER A 584 36.39 -11.46 4.88
CA SER A 584 37.82 -11.42 4.55
C SER A 584 38.55 -10.21 5.18
N ALA A 585 37.83 -9.11 5.42
CA ALA A 585 38.34 -7.95 6.17
C ALA A 585 38.62 -8.26 7.66
N LEU A 586 37.94 -9.27 8.23
CA LEU A 586 38.16 -9.75 9.60
C LEU A 586 39.15 -10.94 9.59
N THR A 587 40.43 -10.67 9.32
CA THR A 587 41.48 -11.70 9.38
C THR A 587 41.66 -12.22 10.82
N GLU A 588 41.66 -13.56 10.99
CA GLU A 588 41.73 -14.35 12.25
C GLU A 588 42.06 -13.55 13.52
N GLY A 589 41.03 -12.88 14.03
CA GLY A 589 41.18 -11.79 14.97
C GLY A 589 40.81 -12.12 16.41
N THR A 590 40.70 -11.05 17.19
CA THR A 590 40.15 -11.02 18.56
C THR A 590 38.86 -11.84 18.69
N PRO A 591 38.49 -12.31 19.90
CA PRO A 591 37.27 -13.08 20.11
C PRO A 591 36.01 -12.42 19.52
N GLU A 592 35.92 -11.09 19.58
CA GLU A 592 34.84 -10.29 19.03
C GLU A 592 34.79 -10.34 17.50
N GLN A 593 35.96 -10.30 16.82
CA GLN A 593 36.04 -10.41 15.38
C GLN A 593 35.62 -11.81 14.92
N ARG A 594 36.06 -12.87 15.63
CA ARG A 594 35.64 -14.25 15.32
C ARG A 594 34.15 -14.47 15.56
N PHE A 595 33.58 -13.88 16.62
CA PHE A 595 32.14 -13.93 16.85
C PHE A 595 31.37 -13.20 15.75
N ALA A 596 31.82 -12.01 15.33
CA ALA A 596 31.22 -11.30 14.20
C ALA A 596 31.30 -12.11 12.90
N THR A 597 32.46 -12.71 12.60
CA THR A 597 32.64 -13.60 11.45
C THR A 597 31.67 -14.78 11.50
N ALA A 598 31.48 -15.41 12.67
CA ALA A 598 30.52 -16.48 12.84
C ALA A 598 29.07 -16.01 12.54
N MET A 599 28.68 -14.83 13.04
CA MET A 599 27.35 -14.28 12.77
C MET A 599 27.14 -13.90 11.30
N ILE A 600 28.18 -13.43 10.59
CA ILE A 600 28.09 -13.13 9.15
C ILE A 600 28.00 -14.44 8.34
N TRP A 601 28.71 -15.50 8.74
CA TRP A 601 28.53 -16.83 8.14
C TRP A 601 27.13 -17.39 8.35
N LEU A 602 26.55 -17.15 9.53
CA LEU A 602 25.18 -17.51 9.82
C LEU A 602 24.22 -16.76 8.89
N GLU A 603 24.40 -15.45 8.67
CA GLU A 603 23.62 -14.66 7.70
C GLU A 603 23.79 -15.17 6.25
N LEU A 604 24.89 -15.82 5.91
CA LEU A 604 25.08 -16.49 4.61
C LEU A 604 24.43 -17.87 4.52
N GLY A 605 23.73 -18.34 5.56
CA GLY A 605 23.16 -19.68 5.61
C GLY A 605 24.22 -20.78 5.69
N LYS A 606 25.35 -20.52 6.37
CA LYS A 606 26.45 -21.49 6.59
C LYS A 606 26.55 -21.89 8.06
N PRO A 607 25.62 -22.70 8.58
CA PRO A 607 25.62 -23.09 9.99
C PRO A 607 26.86 -23.90 10.37
N ASP A 608 27.42 -24.73 9.48
CA ASP A 608 28.62 -25.52 9.78
C ASP A 608 29.83 -24.66 10.12
N ARG A 609 30.11 -23.66 9.27
CA ARG A 609 31.19 -22.69 9.48
C ARG A 609 30.97 -21.87 10.75
N THR A 610 29.71 -21.54 11.03
CA THR A 610 29.32 -20.83 12.25
C THR A 610 29.63 -21.69 13.48
N THR A 611 29.20 -22.95 13.49
CA THR A 611 29.43 -23.90 14.59
C THR A 611 30.92 -24.17 14.80
N GLU A 612 31.70 -24.37 13.74
CA GLU A 612 33.16 -24.53 13.80
C GLU A 612 33.83 -23.34 14.50
N LEU A 613 33.49 -22.10 14.10
CA LEU A 613 34.05 -20.89 14.67
C LEU A 613 33.61 -20.68 16.13
N LEU A 614 32.34 -20.91 16.44
CA LEU A 614 31.83 -20.77 17.82
C LEU A 614 32.45 -21.81 18.74
N ALA A 615 32.61 -23.07 18.29
CA ALA A 615 33.32 -24.10 19.05
C ALA A 615 34.78 -23.70 19.33
N SER A 616 35.47 -23.08 18.37
CA SER A 616 36.83 -22.55 18.58
C SER A 616 36.87 -21.45 19.65
N LEU A 617 35.88 -20.54 19.65
CA LEU A 617 35.76 -19.46 20.63
C LEU A 617 35.50 -19.96 22.05
N LEU A 618 34.67 -20.99 22.20
CA LEU A 618 34.31 -21.56 23.51
C LEU A 618 35.49 -22.22 24.23
N ASN A 619 36.58 -22.52 23.53
CA ASN A 619 37.82 -23.05 24.10
C ASN A 619 38.71 -21.95 24.72
N GLU A 620 38.36 -20.67 24.58
CA GLU A 620 39.14 -19.53 25.07
C GLU A 620 38.56 -18.88 26.33
N SER A 621 39.37 -18.08 27.03
CA SER A 621 38.89 -17.27 28.16
C SER A 621 38.13 -16.04 27.65
N LEU A 622 36.81 -16.18 27.53
CA LEU A 622 35.92 -15.12 27.06
C LEU A 622 35.28 -14.34 28.21
N GLU A 623 34.94 -13.07 27.95
CA GLU A 623 34.05 -12.31 28.82
C GLU A 623 32.65 -12.96 28.90
N THR A 624 32.00 -12.89 30.06
CA THR A 624 30.73 -13.60 30.33
C THR A 624 29.64 -13.34 29.28
N PRO A 625 29.39 -12.10 28.80
CA PRO A 625 28.35 -11.87 27.80
C PRO A 625 28.64 -12.54 26.45
N LEU A 626 29.89 -12.41 25.96
CA LEU A 626 30.31 -12.99 24.69
C LEU A 626 30.29 -14.53 24.75
N ARG A 627 30.70 -15.09 25.89
CA ARG A 627 30.59 -16.53 26.14
C ARG A 627 29.14 -17.01 26.10
N THR A 628 28.23 -16.29 26.72
CA THR A 628 26.79 -16.65 26.76
C THR A 628 26.19 -16.61 25.36
N ALA A 629 26.49 -15.56 24.58
CA ALA A 629 26.07 -15.46 23.19
C ALA A 629 26.65 -16.60 22.32
N ALA A 630 27.93 -16.93 22.51
CA ALA A 630 28.59 -18.00 21.77
C ALA A 630 27.99 -19.38 22.09
N ILE A 631 27.67 -19.67 23.36
CA ILE A 631 26.98 -20.92 23.76
C ILE A 631 25.60 -20.97 23.12
N HIS A 632 24.82 -19.90 23.24
CA HIS A 632 23.46 -19.84 22.70
C HIS A 632 23.44 -20.14 21.20
N TRP A 633 24.21 -19.40 20.41
CA TRP A 633 24.23 -19.59 18.97
C TRP A 633 24.86 -20.93 18.55
N HIS A 634 25.86 -21.42 19.28
CA HIS A 634 26.44 -22.73 19.01
C HIS A 634 25.40 -23.84 19.17
N ASP A 635 24.62 -23.80 20.25
CA ASP A 635 23.59 -24.82 20.51
C ASP A 635 22.46 -24.76 19.47
N GLN A 636 22.08 -23.55 19.04
CA GLN A 636 21.09 -23.33 17.98
C GLN A 636 21.54 -23.83 16.60
N THR A 637 22.80 -23.59 16.21
CA THR A 637 23.30 -23.99 14.88
C THR A 637 23.77 -25.44 14.83
N LYS A 638 24.14 -26.03 15.97
CA LYS A 638 24.64 -27.40 16.06
C LYS A 638 23.63 -28.42 15.53
N THR A 639 22.34 -28.25 15.83
CA THR A 639 21.24 -29.12 15.37
C THR A 639 21.22 -29.28 13.85
N PHE A 640 21.54 -28.22 13.11
CA PHE A 640 21.53 -28.20 11.65
C PHE A 640 22.84 -28.66 11.03
N SER A 641 23.97 -28.49 11.71
CA SER A 641 25.27 -28.95 11.22
C SER A 641 25.42 -30.48 11.17
N SER A 642 24.75 -31.20 12.08
CA SER A 642 24.81 -32.66 12.12
C SER A 642 23.93 -33.37 11.09
N GLN A 643 22.98 -32.67 10.44
CA GLN A 643 22.02 -33.29 9.51
C GLN A 643 22.49 -33.33 8.05
N GLN A 644 23.63 -32.69 7.72
CA GLN A 644 24.22 -32.71 6.37
C GLN A 644 25.30 -33.78 6.18
N GLN A 645 25.64 -34.53 7.24
CA GLN A 645 26.49 -35.73 7.19
C GLN A 645 25.63 -36.99 7.21
#